data_AF-A0A7Y2ESL9-F1
#
_entry.id   AF-A0A7Y2ESL9-F1
#
_cell.length_a   1.000
_cell.length_b   1.000
_cell.length_c   1.000
_cell.angle_alpha   90.00
_cell.angle_beta   90.00
_cell.angle_gamma   90.00
#
_symmetry.space_group_name_H-M   'P 1'
#
loop_
_entity.id
_entity.type
_entity.pdbx_description
1 polymer ?
#
loop_
_entity_poly.entity_id
_entity_poly.type
_entity_poly.pdbx_seq_one_letter_code
_entity_poly.pdbx_strand_id
1 'polypeptide(L)'
;SHRSFLDSLSSESAVVVMVDEDVTIANTTALFESSVEAYRHFVERHPHIEAQKPEFLFQSGDDLRESIQPFRRITTGTFSSSSNSAIVDLKCSPQPDFNSSIELLKASIDSGPATTFILCDSKGQQQRLTDLLETQISSGKVSIVVGSLHEGFVVDDSQLAVFTDHQIFNRFHRPSTRKKKSTGGLSLRALKDLSVGDFVVHVDYGIGTFDGLKKITVRGKEQEAAKILYKDRDSLFVNVNSIHKLHKYSGKDGHQPGLTKLGTGQWERKKARTKKRVKDIARDLIKLYAQRRAASGHAFPPDTIWQREMEASFQYEDTPDQSKAIDFVKEDMMQPSPMDRLVCGDVGFGKTEVAVRAAFKAVQDGRQVAILVPTTILAEQHLETFSKRLARFPVRIAALSRFRDPQEQKQIIKDVASGKIDVLIGTHRITSKDVVFKDLGLLVIDEEQRFGVSIKEKLRKLKVNVDTLTLTATPIPRTLQFSLLGARDLSIISTPPPNRQPIVTEIHTYDSELIRDAIVYELNRGGQVFFIHNRVKSIEEMGAKLRDTIPGIRLRVAHGQMPPRTLENVMFDFKNHKFDVLLSTNIIENGLDISNANTIIINHANRFGLAELHQLRGRVGRSDRKAFCYLLVSSIHSLTREARQRLQALEEFSNLGAGFGLAMRDMDIRGAGNMLGAEQSGFIADVGFETYHKILDEAVSELRQDEFKELFKDQPTPALFETAVDVDVDALIPMTYLSSNNERLNLYRRIAEAKNTEELHAISSEMTDRFGPFPEQVNSLFIASRLKLIGQILHLPRITYKNSRLFLNFPDQKASDYFSASLFQPVMEWLDESGQRFVMKQSKQGTMRAIVQEVNSLGDAMTLCEELVEHVTGTENEPQL
;
A
#
# COMPACT_ATOMS: atom_id res chain seq x y z
N SER A 1 25.69 -28.12 35.83
CA SER A 1 24.51 -28.08 36.71
C SER A 1 23.36 -27.51 35.92
N HIS A 2 22.32 -28.31 35.71
CA HIS A 2 21.10 -27.84 35.08
C HIS A 2 20.46 -26.82 36.03
N ARG A 3 20.18 -25.60 35.54
CA ARG A 3 19.36 -24.63 36.28
C ARG A 3 18.06 -24.45 35.51
N SER A 4 16.95 -24.77 36.15
CA SER A 4 15.62 -24.45 35.65
C SER A 4 15.41 -22.93 35.66
N PHE A 5 14.47 -22.45 34.85
CA PHE A 5 13.97 -21.08 34.98
C PHE A 5 13.48 -20.79 36.40
N LEU A 6 12.82 -21.75 37.05
CA LEU A 6 12.31 -21.59 38.42
C LEU A 6 13.44 -21.42 39.45
N ASP A 7 14.62 -21.99 39.22
CA ASP A 7 15.79 -21.82 40.10
C ASP A 7 16.33 -20.38 40.11
N SER A 8 15.94 -19.57 39.11
CA SER A 8 16.30 -18.15 39.04
C SER A 8 15.36 -17.24 39.85
N LEU A 9 14.27 -17.80 40.38
CA LEU A 9 13.26 -17.08 41.15
C LEU A 9 13.41 -17.36 42.65
N SER A 10 13.22 -16.34 43.48
CA SER A 10 13.22 -16.50 44.94
C SER A 10 11.89 -17.09 45.40
N SER A 11 11.93 -18.24 46.07
CA SER A 11 10.76 -18.94 46.63
C SER A 11 10.04 -18.14 47.72
N GLU A 12 10.70 -17.16 48.35
CA GLU A 12 10.10 -16.30 49.38
C GLU A 12 9.27 -15.15 48.79
N SER A 13 9.55 -14.74 47.55
CA SER A 13 8.93 -13.58 46.91
C SER A 13 8.06 -13.92 45.70
N ALA A 14 8.17 -15.13 45.15
CA ALA A 14 7.40 -15.58 43.99
C ALA A 14 6.20 -16.46 44.39
N VAL A 15 5.09 -16.26 43.70
CA VAL A 15 3.88 -17.11 43.78
C VAL A 15 3.66 -17.73 42.41
N VAL A 16 3.51 -19.05 42.36
CA VAL A 16 3.25 -19.80 41.14
C VAL A 16 1.74 -19.94 40.96
N VAL A 17 1.21 -19.44 39.85
CA VAL A 17 -0.21 -19.58 39.48
C VAL A 17 -0.32 -20.58 38.35
N MET A 18 -1.08 -21.65 38.54
CA MET A 18 -1.25 -22.71 37.54
C MET A 18 -2.72 -22.95 37.22
N VAL A 19 -3.00 -23.22 35.94
CA VAL A 19 -4.33 -23.64 35.45
C VAL A 19 -4.25 -25.16 35.22
N ASP A 20 -5.12 -25.92 35.88
CA ASP A 20 -5.16 -27.39 35.83
C ASP A 20 -3.76 -28.03 35.94
N GLU A 21 -3.18 -27.98 37.15
CA GLU A 21 -1.81 -28.45 37.47
C GLU A 21 -1.50 -29.84 36.89
N ASP A 22 -2.40 -30.81 37.08
CA ASP A 22 -2.21 -32.17 36.60
C ASP A 22 -2.17 -32.27 35.07
N VAL A 23 -3.00 -31.49 34.37
CA VAL A 23 -3.03 -31.43 32.90
C VAL A 23 -1.74 -30.80 32.38
N THR A 24 -1.28 -29.74 33.04
CA THR A 24 -0.01 -29.07 32.70
C THR A 24 1.18 -30.02 32.85
N ILE A 25 1.22 -30.79 33.94
CA ILE A 25 2.28 -31.78 34.17
C ILE A 25 2.21 -32.91 33.12
N ALA A 26 1.02 -33.44 32.84
CA ALA A 26 0.84 -34.49 31.83
C ALA A 26 1.26 -34.03 30.42
N ASN A 27 0.89 -32.81 30.02
CA ASN A 27 1.30 -32.22 28.75
C ASN A 27 2.82 -32.04 28.67
N THR A 28 3.46 -31.64 29.78
CA THR A 28 4.91 -31.50 29.86
C THR A 28 5.60 -32.85 29.65
N THR A 29 5.08 -33.92 30.27
CA THR A 29 5.58 -35.29 30.06
C THR A 29 5.44 -35.72 28.59
N ALA A 30 4.28 -35.50 27.96
CA ALA A 30 4.06 -35.86 26.56
C ALA A 30 4.99 -35.11 25.58
N LEU A 31 5.23 -33.81 25.82
CA LEU A 31 6.17 -33.02 25.02
C LEU A 31 7.61 -33.50 25.20
N PHE A 32 8.00 -33.87 26.42
CA PHE A 32 9.30 -34.44 26.70
C PHE A 32 9.49 -35.77 25.95
N GLU A 33 8.52 -36.68 25.99
CA GLU A 33 8.56 -37.94 25.24
C GLU A 33 8.67 -37.72 23.72
N SER A 34 7.90 -36.78 23.17
CA SER A 34 7.98 -36.40 21.75
C SER A 34 9.37 -35.87 21.37
N SER A 35 10.01 -35.09 22.26
CA SER A 35 11.37 -34.59 22.05
C SER A 35 12.41 -35.71 22.05
N VAL A 36 12.21 -36.75 22.87
CA VAL A 36 13.05 -37.96 22.91
C VAL A 36 12.92 -38.76 21.62
N GLU A 37 11.70 -38.92 21.10
CA GLU A 37 11.45 -39.60 19.83
C GLU A 37 12.07 -38.84 18.64
N ALA A 38 11.90 -37.51 18.60
CA ALA A 38 12.51 -36.66 17.59
C ALA A 38 14.04 -36.72 17.61
N TYR A 39 14.65 -36.74 18.81
CA TYR A 39 16.09 -36.91 18.97
C TYR A 39 16.56 -38.28 18.46
N ARG A 40 15.86 -39.37 18.78
CA ARG A 40 16.19 -40.72 18.27
C ARG A 40 16.19 -40.74 16.74
N HIS A 41 15.14 -40.24 16.11
CA HIS A 41 15.06 -40.16 14.66
C HIS A 41 16.12 -39.25 14.04
N PHE A 42 16.50 -38.17 14.71
CA PHE A 42 17.56 -37.28 14.24
C PHE A 42 18.92 -37.99 14.23
N VAL A 43 19.27 -38.67 15.32
CA VAL A 43 20.54 -39.41 15.47
C VAL A 43 20.61 -40.59 14.50
N GLU A 44 19.50 -41.31 14.29
CA GLU A 44 19.41 -42.39 13.30
C GLU A 44 19.67 -41.89 11.87
N ARG A 45 19.18 -40.70 11.53
CA ARG A 45 19.34 -40.11 10.18
C ARG A 45 20.67 -39.39 9.99
N HIS A 46 21.29 -38.90 11.07
CA HIS A 46 22.51 -38.10 11.02
C HIS A 46 23.54 -38.57 12.06
N PRO A 47 24.11 -39.78 11.90
CA PRO A 47 25.02 -40.37 12.89
C PRO A 47 26.34 -39.59 13.09
N HIS A 48 26.64 -38.63 12.22
CA HIS A 48 27.84 -37.79 12.27
C HIS A 48 27.62 -36.42 12.94
N ILE A 49 26.40 -36.09 13.34
CA ILE A 49 26.07 -34.82 14.00
C ILE A 49 25.86 -35.07 15.49
N GLU A 50 26.70 -34.50 16.34
CA GLU A 50 26.51 -34.50 17.79
C GLU A 50 25.39 -33.53 18.18
N ALA A 51 24.18 -34.07 18.38
CA ALA A 51 23.07 -33.33 18.97
C ALA A 51 23.08 -33.47 20.50
N GLN A 52 22.65 -32.42 21.21
CA GLN A 52 22.47 -32.49 22.66
C GLN A 52 21.25 -33.35 23.01
N LYS A 53 21.36 -34.17 24.06
CA LYS A 53 20.24 -35.00 24.53
C LYS A 53 19.11 -34.10 25.07
N PRO A 54 17.82 -34.47 24.86
CA PRO A 54 16.68 -33.69 25.34
C PRO A 54 16.69 -33.42 26.85
N GLU A 55 17.23 -34.34 27.66
CA GLU A 55 17.43 -34.18 29.11
C GLU A 55 18.28 -32.96 29.49
N PHE A 56 19.09 -32.41 28.57
CA PHE A 56 19.90 -31.21 28.79
C PHE A 56 19.21 -29.91 28.36
N LEU A 57 18.06 -30.01 27.68
CA LEU A 57 17.37 -28.88 27.07
C LEU A 57 15.98 -28.68 27.66
N PHE A 58 15.31 -29.75 28.08
CA PHE A 58 13.92 -29.77 28.52
C PHE A 58 13.77 -30.46 29.87
N GLN A 59 12.84 -29.97 30.70
CA GLN A 59 12.46 -30.63 31.95
C GLN A 59 11.34 -31.65 31.70
N SER A 60 11.35 -32.76 32.42
CA SER A 60 10.22 -33.69 32.44
C SER A 60 9.07 -33.16 33.30
N GLY A 61 7.88 -33.76 33.19
CA GLY A 61 6.76 -33.41 34.05
C GLY A 61 7.04 -33.66 35.54
N ASP A 62 7.83 -34.69 35.87
CA ASP A 62 8.22 -34.98 37.24
C ASP A 62 9.23 -33.94 37.77
N ASP A 63 10.20 -33.53 36.94
CA ASP A 63 11.15 -32.45 37.30
C ASP A 63 10.42 -31.13 37.53
N LEU A 64 9.41 -30.82 36.71
CA LEU A 64 8.57 -29.63 36.88
C LEU A 64 7.80 -29.71 38.20
N ARG A 65 7.23 -30.88 38.54
CA ARG A 65 6.51 -31.10 39.81
C ARG A 65 7.42 -30.88 41.01
N GLU A 66 8.67 -31.34 40.98
CA GLU A 66 9.63 -31.11 42.06
C GLU A 66 10.03 -29.63 42.16
N SER A 67 10.26 -28.98 41.01
CA SER A 67 10.70 -27.59 40.92
C SER A 67 9.68 -26.59 41.48
N ILE A 68 8.38 -26.90 41.43
CA ILE A 68 7.31 -26.01 41.92
C ILE A 68 6.99 -26.16 43.42
N GLN A 69 7.39 -27.27 44.07
CA GLN A 69 7.07 -27.52 45.50
C GLN A 69 7.54 -26.41 46.46
N PRO A 70 8.71 -25.77 46.27
CA PRO A 70 9.19 -24.73 47.18
C PRO A 70 8.37 -23.44 47.16
N PHE A 71 7.51 -23.23 46.14
CA PHE A 71 6.78 -21.99 45.93
C PHE A 71 5.39 -22.01 46.57
N ARG A 72 4.87 -20.83 46.94
CA ARG A 72 3.44 -20.66 47.22
C ARG A 72 2.66 -20.84 45.91
N ARG A 73 1.59 -21.64 45.94
CA ARG A 73 0.84 -22.02 44.73
C ARG A 73 -0.61 -21.54 44.80
N ILE A 74 -1.09 -21.00 43.70
CA ILE A 74 -2.51 -20.79 43.44
C ILE A 74 -2.87 -21.65 42.24
N THR A 75 -3.79 -22.58 42.42
CA THR A 75 -4.30 -23.42 41.35
C THR A 75 -5.72 -22.98 40.99
N THR A 76 -6.01 -23.02 39.69
CA THR A 76 -7.33 -22.72 39.13
C THR A 76 -7.73 -23.87 38.20
N GLY A 77 -9.01 -24.21 38.12
CA GLY A 77 -9.51 -25.24 37.20
C GLY A 77 -10.45 -26.27 37.85
N THR A 78 -11.17 -26.99 37.01
CA THR A 78 -12.27 -27.90 37.40
C THR A 78 -11.82 -29.13 38.19
N PHE A 79 -10.54 -29.48 38.15
CA PHE A 79 -9.97 -30.68 38.79
C PHE A 79 -9.07 -30.36 39.99
N SER A 80 -9.14 -29.15 40.57
CA SER A 80 -8.29 -28.75 41.71
C SER A 80 -8.74 -29.39 43.04
N SER A 81 -8.82 -30.71 43.13
CA SER A 81 -9.09 -31.43 44.38
C SER A 81 -7.77 -31.75 45.09
N SER A 82 -7.16 -30.74 45.70
CA SER A 82 -6.12 -30.99 46.71
C SER A 82 -6.76 -30.96 48.09
N SER A 83 -6.61 -32.05 48.84
CA SER A 83 -7.26 -32.33 50.12
C SER A 83 -6.84 -31.43 51.30
N ASN A 84 -6.05 -30.38 51.05
CA ASN A 84 -5.50 -29.49 52.08
C ASN A 84 -5.36 -28.01 51.62
N SER A 85 -6.21 -27.52 50.70
CA SER A 85 -6.17 -26.14 50.21
C SER A 85 -7.37 -25.30 50.67
N ALA A 86 -7.14 -23.99 50.88
CA ALA A 86 -8.21 -23.02 51.07
C ALA A 86 -8.83 -22.70 49.70
N ILE A 87 -10.13 -23.01 49.54
CA ILE A 87 -10.86 -22.77 48.29
C ILE A 87 -11.53 -21.39 48.38
N VAL A 88 -11.29 -20.54 47.37
CA VAL A 88 -11.96 -19.25 47.22
C VAL A 88 -12.83 -19.31 45.96
N ASP A 89 -14.15 -19.27 46.14
CA ASP A 89 -15.10 -19.17 45.03
C ASP A 89 -15.39 -17.70 44.72
N LEU A 90 -15.18 -17.32 43.45
CA LEU A 90 -15.37 -15.96 42.95
C LEU A 90 -16.78 -15.72 42.39
N LYS A 91 -17.67 -16.74 42.37
CA LYS A 91 -19.04 -16.69 41.82
C LYS A 91 -19.11 -15.97 40.47
N CYS A 92 -18.24 -16.38 39.58
CA CYS A 92 -18.09 -15.82 38.24
C CYS A 92 -18.71 -16.78 37.22
N SER A 93 -19.56 -16.26 36.32
CA SER A 93 -20.12 -17.02 35.21
C SER A 93 -19.62 -16.48 33.87
N PRO A 94 -19.51 -17.31 32.83
CA PRO A 94 -19.09 -16.85 31.50
C PRO A 94 -20.15 -15.94 30.87
N GLN A 95 -19.71 -15.04 29.98
CA GLN A 95 -20.62 -14.21 29.19
C GLN A 95 -21.66 -15.08 28.43
N PRO A 96 -22.95 -14.69 28.40
CA PRO A 96 -23.96 -15.34 27.58
C PRO A 96 -23.67 -15.26 26.07
N ASP A 97 -24.09 -16.27 25.30
CA ASP A 97 -23.97 -16.24 23.85
C ASP A 97 -25.08 -15.39 23.22
N PHE A 98 -24.68 -14.30 22.56
CA PHE A 98 -25.59 -13.37 21.89
C PHE A 98 -25.84 -13.71 20.42
N ASN A 99 -25.11 -14.67 19.84
CA ASN A 99 -25.25 -15.08 18.44
C ASN A 99 -25.19 -13.92 17.42
N SER A 100 -24.44 -12.85 17.75
CA SER A 100 -24.38 -11.61 16.97
C SER A 100 -25.73 -10.92 16.77
N SER A 101 -26.66 -11.08 17.71
CA SER A 101 -27.94 -10.37 17.78
C SER A 101 -27.85 -9.20 18.77
N ILE A 102 -28.03 -7.99 18.25
CA ILE A 102 -28.04 -6.77 19.07
C ILE A 102 -29.29 -6.73 19.96
N GLU A 103 -30.40 -7.31 19.52
CA GLU A 103 -31.63 -7.38 20.33
C GLU A 103 -31.44 -8.25 21.58
N LEU A 104 -30.77 -9.40 21.44
CA LEU A 104 -30.44 -10.26 22.59
C LEU A 104 -29.46 -9.58 23.54
N LEU A 105 -28.48 -8.84 23.01
CA LEU A 105 -27.56 -8.04 23.80
C LEU A 105 -28.32 -6.96 24.61
N LYS A 106 -29.21 -6.20 23.95
CA LYS A 106 -30.04 -5.17 24.61
C LYS A 106 -30.91 -5.78 25.70
N ALA A 107 -31.61 -6.87 25.40
CA ALA A 107 -32.44 -7.57 26.38
C ALA A 107 -31.62 -8.04 27.61
N SER A 108 -30.44 -8.62 27.38
CA SER A 108 -29.54 -9.07 28.44
C SER A 108 -28.97 -7.93 29.28
N ILE A 109 -28.73 -6.75 28.70
CA ILE A 109 -28.31 -5.56 29.44
C ILE A 109 -29.47 -5.02 30.27
N ASP A 110 -30.67 -5.02 29.71
CA ASP A 110 -31.85 -4.46 30.38
C ASP A 110 -32.30 -5.30 31.58
N SER A 111 -32.22 -6.63 31.46
CA SER A 111 -32.52 -7.60 32.53
C SER A 111 -31.32 -8.00 33.39
N GLY A 112 -30.13 -7.53 33.03
CA GLY A 112 -28.85 -7.99 33.58
C GLY A 112 -28.31 -7.15 34.73
N PRO A 113 -27.00 -7.29 35.03
CA PRO A 113 -26.35 -6.62 36.15
C PRO A 113 -26.37 -5.10 36.04
N ALA A 114 -26.33 -4.40 37.19
CA ALA A 114 -26.45 -2.95 37.26
C ALA A 114 -25.37 -2.19 36.47
N THR A 115 -24.17 -2.76 36.34
CA THR A 115 -23.06 -2.16 35.57
C THR A 115 -22.51 -3.14 34.54
N THR A 116 -22.63 -2.79 33.26
CA THR A 116 -22.08 -3.58 32.15
C THR A 116 -20.97 -2.81 31.43
N PHE A 117 -19.78 -3.39 31.34
CA PHE A 117 -18.71 -2.91 30.48
C PHE A 117 -18.66 -3.73 29.20
N ILE A 118 -18.60 -3.07 28.05
CA ILE A 118 -18.33 -3.72 26.77
C ILE A 118 -16.94 -3.32 26.33
N LEU A 119 -16.04 -4.30 26.29
CA LEU A 119 -14.67 -4.14 25.83
C LEU A 119 -14.62 -4.27 24.30
N CYS A 120 -14.00 -3.29 23.64
CA CYS A 120 -13.84 -3.27 22.19
C CYS A 120 -12.38 -3.16 21.79
N ASP A 121 -12.00 -3.89 20.74
CA ASP A 121 -10.63 -3.90 20.25
C ASP A 121 -10.17 -2.54 19.68
N SER A 122 -11.11 -1.70 19.21
CA SER A 122 -10.76 -0.43 18.56
C SER A 122 -11.75 0.71 18.74
N LYS A 123 -11.27 1.93 18.50
CA LYS A 123 -12.09 3.17 18.55
C LYS A 123 -13.21 3.16 17.51
N GLY A 124 -12.98 2.59 16.33
CA GLY A 124 -14.01 2.51 15.28
C GLY A 124 -15.16 1.58 15.71
N GLN A 125 -14.83 0.45 16.34
CA GLN A 125 -15.83 -0.44 16.92
C GLN A 125 -16.56 0.18 18.10
N GLN A 126 -15.84 0.90 18.97
CA GLN A 126 -16.44 1.66 20.06
C GLN A 126 -17.52 2.60 19.52
N GLN A 127 -17.21 3.39 18.49
CA GLN A 127 -18.18 4.33 17.92
C GLN A 127 -19.42 3.62 17.34
N ARG A 128 -19.22 2.51 16.61
CA ARG A 128 -20.34 1.70 16.08
C ARG A 128 -21.24 1.14 17.18
N LEU A 129 -20.66 0.58 18.25
CA LEU A 129 -21.43 0.03 19.37
C LEU A 129 -22.10 1.13 20.18
N THR A 130 -21.47 2.30 20.32
CA THR A 130 -22.07 3.49 20.94
C THR A 130 -23.34 3.89 20.21
N ASP A 131 -23.29 3.96 18.88
CA ASP A 131 -24.46 4.32 18.06
C ASP A 131 -25.58 3.27 18.17
N LEU A 132 -25.24 1.98 18.30
CA LEU A 132 -26.22 0.89 18.39
C LEU A 132 -26.89 0.79 19.78
N LEU A 133 -26.17 1.19 20.84
CA LEU A 133 -26.59 1.09 22.25
C LEU A 133 -26.85 2.45 22.91
N GLU A 134 -27.07 3.50 22.11
CA GLU A 134 -27.26 4.89 22.57
C GLU A 134 -28.28 5.00 23.72
N THR A 135 -29.38 4.25 23.63
CA THR A 135 -30.43 4.19 24.66
C THR A 135 -29.95 3.60 25.99
N GLN A 136 -29.16 2.53 25.96
CA GLN A 136 -28.65 1.85 27.14
C GLN A 136 -27.50 2.63 27.79
N ILE A 137 -26.66 3.29 26.98
CA ILE A 137 -25.58 4.16 27.47
C ILE A 137 -26.16 5.37 28.19
N SER A 138 -27.20 5.99 27.62
CA SER A 138 -27.90 7.12 28.24
C SER A 138 -28.56 6.77 29.57
N SER A 139 -28.90 5.49 29.78
CA SER A 139 -29.44 4.98 31.06
C SER A 139 -28.37 4.71 32.13
N GLY A 140 -27.08 4.84 31.80
CA GLY A 140 -25.96 4.59 32.71
C GLY A 140 -25.64 3.12 32.97
N LYS A 141 -26.40 2.17 32.39
CA LYS A 141 -26.20 0.73 32.57
C LYS A 141 -24.98 0.18 31.81
N VAL A 142 -24.56 0.85 30.73
CA VAL A 142 -23.51 0.36 29.82
C VAL A 142 -22.41 1.38 29.64
N SER A 143 -21.16 0.93 29.73
CA SER A 143 -19.97 1.70 29.37
C SER A 143 -19.12 0.95 28.36
N ILE A 144 -18.80 1.57 27.23
CA ILE A 144 -17.98 0.96 26.18
C ILE A 144 -16.54 1.46 26.31
N VAL A 145 -15.62 0.54 26.52
CA VAL A 145 -14.20 0.84 26.81
C VAL A 145 -13.32 0.18 25.75
N VAL A 146 -12.30 0.91 25.29
CA VAL A 146 -11.31 0.35 24.35
C VAL A 146 -10.32 -0.51 25.13
N GLY A 147 -10.33 -1.81 24.88
CA GLY A 147 -9.54 -2.83 25.54
C GLY A 147 -9.93 -4.22 25.02
N SER A 148 -9.02 -5.19 25.12
CA SER A 148 -9.27 -6.58 24.71
C SER A 148 -9.14 -7.51 25.91
N LEU A 149 -10.03 -8.49 26.00
CA LEU A 149 -10.02 -9.56 27.00
C LEU A 149 -10.37 -10.87 26.30
N HIS A 150 -9.77 -12.00 26.69
CA HIS A 150 -10.00 -13.27 25.98
C HIS A 150 -11.46 -13.72 25.98
N GLU A 151 -12.09 -13.65 27.16
CA GLU A 151 -13.49 -13.99 27.37
C GLU A 151 -14.09 -12.99 28.37
N GLY A 152 -15.32 -12.59 28.12
CA GLY A 152 -16.17 -11.85 29.02
C GLY A 152 -16.76 -12.74 30.10
N PHE A 153 -17.17 -12.11 31.19
CA PHE A 153 -17.64 -12.78 32.38
C PHE A 153 -18.64 -11.90 33.13
N VAL A 154 -19.40 -12.52 34.04
CA VAL A 154 -20.36 -11.88 34.92
C VAL A 154 -20.02 -12.26 36.35
N VAL A 155 -19.93 -11.27 37.23
CA VAL A 155 -19.75 -11.45 38.67
C VAL A 155 -21.04 -11.06 39.37
N ASP A 156 -21.77 -12.07 39.85
CA ASP A 156 -23.10 -11.87 40.42
C ASP A 156 -23.05 -11.05 41.73
N ASP A 157 -22.04 -11.28 42.55
CA ASP A 157 -21.87 -10.63 43.87
C ASP A 157 -21.63 -9.12 43.76
N SER A 158 -21.01 -8.64 42.67
CA SER A 158 -20.74 -7.21 42.45
C SER A 158 -21.68 -6.57 41.41
N GLN A 159 -22.64 -7.32 40.87
CA GLN A 159 -23.54 -6.88 39.80
C GLN A 159 -22.78 -6.26 38.61
N LEU A 160 -21.66 -6.91 38.25
CA LEU A 160 -20.74 -6.49 37.20
C LEU A 160 -20.77 -7.46 36.04
N ALA A 161 -21.06 -6.97 34.84
CA ALA A 161 -20.88 -7.69 33.59
C ALA A 161 -19.71 -7.08 32.81
N VAL A 162 -18.77 -7.91 32.34
CA VAL A 162 -17.74 -7.50 31.40
C VAL A 162 -17.91 -8.33 30.14
N PHE A 163 -18.48 -7.71 29.11
CA PHE A 163 -18.67 -8.33 27.81
C PHE A 163 -17.59 -7.93 26.83
N THR A 164 -17.35 -8.78 25.85
CA THR A 164 -16.35 -8.54 24.82
C THR A 164 -16.99 -8.49 23.43
N ASP A 165 -16.55 -7.57 22.59
CA ASP A 165 -17.09 -7.39 21.24
C ASP A 165 -16.93 -8.67 20.39
N HIS A 166 -15.82 -9.38 20.50
CA HIS A 166 -15.58 -10.60 19.73
C HIS A 166 -16.54 -11.72 20.15
N GLN A 167 -16.86 -11.92 21.43
CA GLN A 167 -17.88 -12.92 21.81
C GLN A 167 -19.29 -12.47 21.44
N ILE A 168 -19.61 -11.17 21.52
CA ILE A 168 -20.91 -10.66 21.06
C ILE A 168 -21.11 -10.98 19.57
N PHE A 169 -20.07 -10.80 18.75
CA PHE A 169 -20.12 -10.99 17.31
C PHE A 169 -19.56 -12.33 16.81
N ASN A 170 -19.33 -13.31 17.70
CA ASN A 170 -18.75 -14.62 17.38
C ASN A 170 -17.46 -14.53 16.52
N ARG A 171 -16.59 -13.58 16.86
CA ARG A 171 -15.25 -13.39 16.29
C ARG A 171 -14.20 -14.06 17.16
N PHE A 172 -13.07 -14.41 16.57
CA PHE A 172 -11.92 -14.91 17.31
C PHE A 172 -11.26 -13.78 18.09
N HIS A 173 -11.04 -13.97 19.40
CA HIS A 173 -10.25 -13.05 20.21
C HIS A 173 -8.83 -12.89 19.63
N ARG A 174 -8.35 -11.64 19.55
CA ARG A 174 -6.96 -11.38 19.15
C ARG A 174 -6.30 -10.49 20.21
N PRO A 175 -5.21 -10.95 20.85
CA PRO A 175 -4.47 -10.09 21.76
C PRO A 175 -3.91 -8.89 20.99
N SER A 176 -4.38 -7.69 21.33
CA SER A 176 -3.89 -6.44 20.75
C SER A 176 -2.46 -6.17 21.23
N THR A 177 -1.47 -6.69 20.50
CA THR A 177 -0.09 -6.24 20.67
C THR A 177 0.01 -4.82 20.12
N ARG A 178 0.34 -3.84 20.98
CA ARG A 178 0.72 -2.49 20.54
C ARG A 178 1.95 -2.60 19.64
N LYS A 179 1.74 -2.72 18.33
CA LYS A 179 2.83 -2.64 17.36
C LYS A 179 3.34 -1.20 17.32
N LYS A 180 4.62 -1.01 17.62
CA LYS A 180 5.33 0.21 17.22
C LYS A 180 5.11 0.39 15.73
N LYS A 181 4.63 1.57 15.30
CA LYS A 181 4.61 1.95 13.89
C LYS A 181 6.05 1.87 13.38
N SER A 182 6.37 0.79 12.67
CA SER A 182 7.55 0.80 11.80
C SER A 182 7.19 1.75 10.68
N THR A 183 7.75 2.96 10.73
CA THR A 183 7.79 3.87 9.59
C THR A 183 8.59 3.17 8.48
N GLY A 184 7.89 2.43 7.63
CA GLY A 184 8.43 1.84 6.41
C GLY A 184 8.77 2.90 5.35
N GLY A 185 9.51 3.94 5.75
CA GLY A 185 9.86 5.10 4.93
C GLY A 185 11.10 4.90 4.05
N LEU A 186 11.76 3.74 4.11
CA LEU A 186 13.07 3.55 3.45
C LEU A 186 13.02 2.92 2.05
N SER A 187 11.88 2.45 1.54
CA SER A 187 11.89 1.51 0.39
C SER A 187 11.76 2.09 -1.02
N LEU A 188 11.29 3.33 -1.21
CA LEU A 188 11.10 3.89 -2.56
C LEU A 188 12.25 4.77 -3.05
N ARG A 189 13.06 5.33 -2.15
CA ARG A 189 14.08 6.35 -2.50
C ARG A 189 15.51 5.82 -2.54
N ALA A 190 15.80 4.72 -1.85
CA ALA A 190 17.13 4.13 -1.73
C ALA A 190 17.69 3.55 -3.06
N LEU A 191 16.91 3.48 -4.14
CA LEU A 191 17.38 3.02 -5.46
C LEU A 191 17.54 4.13 -6.50
N LYS A 192 17.38 5.40 -6.12
CA LYS A 192 17.73 6.56 -6.97
C LYS A 192 19.23 6.92 -6.88
N ASP A 193 20.08 5.94 -6.60
CA ASP A 193 21.53 6.13 -6.58
C ASP A 193 22.06 6.31 -8.01
N LEU A 194 22.53 7.54 -8.27
CA LEU A 194 23.20 7.94 -9.49
C LEU A 194 24.65 7.46 -9.43
N SER A 195 25.00 6.49 -10.26
CA SER A 195 26.39 6.03 -10.42
C SER A 195 27.07 6.77 -11.57
N VAL A 196 28.39 6.96 -11.46
CA VAL A 196 29.18 7.52 -12.56
C VAL A 196 29.00 6.65 -13.81
N GLY A 197 28.65 7.27 -14.93
CA GLY A 197 28.33 6.59 -16.19
C GLY A 197 26.83 6.35 -16.45
N ASP A 198 25.95 6.62 -15.48
CA ASP A 198 24.50 6.57 -15.69
C ASP A 198 24.03 7.67 -16.66
N PHE A 199 23.03 7.37 -17.48
CA PHE A 199 22.34 8.39 -18.28
C PHE A 199 21.39 9.19 -17.40
N VAL A 200 21.41 10.50 -17.57
CA VAL A 200 20.60 11.45 -16.81
C VAL A 200 19.87 12.40 -17.75
N VAL A 201 18.66 12.81 -17.36
CA VAL A 201 17.90 13.84 -18.03
C VAL A 201 17.93 15.10 -17.18
N HIS A 202 18.47 16.18 -17.74
CA HIS A 202 18.26 17.52 -17.23
C HIS A 202 17.00 18.11 -17.88
N VAL A 203 16.05 18.60 -17.08
CA VAL A 203 14.76 19.13 -17.57
C VAL A 203 14.94 20.17 -18.69
N ASP A 204 15.94 21.05 -18.56
CA ASP A 204 16.21 22.14 -19.51
C ASP A 204 17.17 21.79 -20.66
N TYR A 205 18.09 20.86 -20.48
CA TYR A 205 19.22 20.65 -21.42
C TYR A 205 19.24 19.26 -22.07
N GLY A 206 18.39 18.34 -21.63
CA GLY A 206 18.20 17.03 -22.23
C GLY A 206 19.02 15.90 -21.62
N ILE A 207 19.29 14.88 -22.44
CA ILE A 207 19.90 13.63 -22.00
C ILE A 207 21.43 13.74 -22.08
N GLY A 208 22.10 13.48 -20.94
CA GLY A 208 23.54 13.44 -20.77
C GLY A 208 23.99 12.22 -19.97
N THR A 209 25.29 12.10 -19.71
CA THR A 209 25.92 11.06 -18.87
C THR A 209 26.47 11.69 -17.61
N PHE A 210 26.18 11.12 -16.45
CA PHE A 210 26.64 11.63 -15.16
C PHE A 210 28.13 11.31 -14.94
N ASP A 211 28.94 12.35 -14.67
CA ASP A 211 30.40 12.29 -14.46
C ASP A 211 30.79 12.59 -13.00
N GLY A 212 29.85 12.39 -12.06
CA GLY A 212 30.07 12.57 -10.62
C GLY A 212 29.95 14.01 -10.11
N LEU A 213 30.17 14.17 -8.80
CA LEU A 213 30.24 15.48 -8.14
C LEU A 213 31.66 16.04 -8.26
N LYS A 214 31.78 17.31 -8.66
CA LYS A 214 33.05 18.04 -8.71
C LYS A 214 32.94 19.34 -7.94
N LYS A 215 34.02 19.68 -7.22
CA LYS A 215 34.20 21.02 -6.66
C LYS A 215 34.56 21.98 -7.79
N ILE A 216 33.79 23.06 -7.90
CA ILE A 216 34.06 24.17 -8.80
C ILE A 216 34.26 25.44 -7.98
N THR A 217 35.25 26.23 -8.35
CA THR A 217 35.46 27.55 -7.73
C THR A 217 34.70 28.58 -8.55
N VAL A 218 33.59 29.08 -8.01
CA VAL A 218 32.81 30.14 -8.64
C VAL A 218 33.07 31.42 -7.85
N ARG A 219 33.71 32.41 -8.48
CA ARG A 219 33.99 33.74 -7.88
C ARG A 219 34.77 33.66 -6.54
N GLY A 220 35.67 32.69 -6.40
CA GLY A 220 36.54 32.53 -5.23
C GLY A 220 35.99 31.65 -4.10
N LYS A 221 34.76 31.12 -4.24
CA LYS A 221 34.16 30.19 -3.26
C LYS A 221 34.04 28.78 -3.84
N GLU A 222 34.24 27.78 -2.98
CA GLU A 222 34.10 26.38 -3.35
C GLU A 222 32.61 26.00 -3.32
N GLN A 223 32.08 25.58 -4.47
CA GLN A 223 30.77 24.98 -4.56
C GLN A 223 30.88 23.59 -5.17
N GLU A 224 30.06 22.68 -4.70
CA GLU A 224 29.94 21.36 -5.31
C GLU A 224 28.88 21.39 -6.41
N ALA A 225 29.18 20.76 -7.55
CA ALA A 225 28.27 20.67 -8.68
C ALA A 225 28.29 19.27 -9.28
N ALA A 226 27.13 18.81 -9.73
CA ALA A 226 26.99 17.60 -10.52
C ALA A 226 27.48 17.88 -11.95
N LYS A 227 28.52 17.16 -12.40
CA LYS A 227 29.04 17.28 -13.76
C LYS A 227 28.32 16.29 -14.69
N ILE A 228 27.85 16.78 -15.83
CA ILE A 228 27.13 15.99 -16.84
C ILE A 228 27.81 16.17 -18.18
N LEU A 229 28.06 15.07 -18.87
CA LEU A 229 28.64 15.02 -20.21
C LEU A 229 27.54 14.87 -21.25
N TYR A 230 27.55 15.74 -22.24
CA TYR A 230 26.65 15.74 -23.39
C TYR A 230 27.38 15.26 -24.64
N LYS A 231 26.68 15.27 -25.79
CA LYS A 231 27.29 14.94 -27.08
C LYS A 231 28.48 15.87 -27.35
N ASP A 232 29.46 15.38 -28.11
CA ASP A 232 30.70 16.10 -28.45
C ASP A 232 31.61 16.44 -27.23
N ARG A 233 31.40 15.77 -26.09
CA ARG A 233 32.10 16.00 -24.80
C ARG A 233 31.85 17.38 -24.18
N ASP A 234 30.77 18.04 -24.57
CA ASP A 234 30.29 19.24 -23.88
C ASP A 234 29.95 18.90 -22.42
N SER A 235 30.33 19.76 -21.47
CA SER A 235 30.08 19.51 -20.04
C SER A 235 29.20 20.59 -19.41
N LEU A 236 28.17 20.17 -18.68
CA LEU A 236 27.32 21.03 -17.87
C LEU A 236 27.60 20.78 -16.38
N PHE A 237 27.79 21.85 -15.62
CA PHE A 237 27.88 21.79 -14.16
C PHE A 237 26.56 22.27 -13.56
N VAL A 238 25.87 21.37 -12.87
CA VAL A 238 24.59 21.65 -12.23
C VAL A 238 24.82 21.88 -10.75
N ASN A 239 24.43 23.07 -10.28
CA ASN A 239 24.52 23.42 -8.87
C ASN A 239 23.63 22.48 -8.04
N VAL A 240 24.10 22.10 -6.85
CA VAL A 240 23.40 21.27 -5.86
C VAL A 240 21.96 21.75 -5.58
N ASN A 241 21.72 23.06 -5.50
CA ASN A 241 20.37 23.61 -5.28
C ASN A 241 19.41 23.32 -6.45
N SER A 242 19.94 23.08 -7.64
CA SER A 242 19.21 22.74 -8.86
C SER A 242 19.24 21.24 -9.18
N ILE A 243 19.67 20.39 -8.25
CA ILE A 243 19.77 18.94 -8.48
C ILE A 243 18.39 18.28 -8.66
N HIS A 244 17.32 18.91 -8.17
CA HIS A 244 15.94 18.49 -8.40
C HIS A 244 15.55 18.52 -9.89
N LYS A 245 16.31 19.22 -10.75
CA LYS A 245 16.14 19.22 -12.22
C LYS A 245 16.80 18.02 -12.90
N LEU A 246 17.48 17.16 -12.14
CA LEU A 246 18.18 15.99 -12.64
C LEU A 246 17.47 14.70 -12.26
N HIS A 247 17.12 13.94 -13.29
CA HIS A 247 16.47 12.66 -13.15
C HIS A 247 17.31 11.58 -13.84
N LYS A 248 17.35 10.39 -13.25
CA LYS A 248 17.96 9.22 -13.92
C LYS A 248 17.12 8.89 -15.15
N TYR A 249 17.78 8.66 -16.29
CA TYR A 249 17.10 8.24 -17.50
C TYR A 249 16.76 6.76 -17.40
N SER A 250 15.47 6.44 -17.49
CA SER A 250 14.93 5.08 -17.46
C SER A 250 14.35 4.76 -18.85
N GLY A 251 15.10 4.04 -19.67
CA GLY A 251 14.72 3.66 -21.04
C GLY A 251 14.77 2.15 -21.27
N LYS A 252 14.29 1.70 -22.44
CA LYS A 252 14.26 0.28 -22.82
C LYS A 252 15.69 -0.26 -23.01
N ASP A 253 16.09 -1.27 -22.24
CA ASP A 253 17.49 -1.74 -22.21
C ASP A 253 17.91 -2.39 -23.54
N GLY A 254 19.06 -1.95 -24.08
CA GLY A 254 19.58 -2.26 -25.42
C GLY A 254 19.59 -1.07 -26.40
N HIS A 255 18.86 0.01 -26.10
CA HIS A 255 18.90 1.25 -26.86
C HIS A 255 19.63 2.35 -26.05
N GLN A 256 20.85 2.69 -26.45
CA GLN A 256 21.54 3.85 -25.88
C GLN A 256 20.81 5.12 -26.34
N PRO A 257 20.37 5.99 -25.42
CA PRO A 257 19.72 7.22 -25.81
C PRO A 257 20.71 8.11 -26.57
N GLY A 258 20.23 8.80 -27.61
CA GLY A 258 21.03 9.81 -28.28
C GLY A 258 21.32 10.95 -27.31
N LEU A 259 22.61 11.16 -26.98
CA LEU A 259 23.04 12.29 -26.16
C LEU A 259 22.62 13.60 -26.82
N THR A 260 22.09 14.52 -26.01
CA THR A 260 21.67 15.84 -26.50
C THR A 260 22.90 16.71 -26.76
N LYS A 261 22.82 17.62 -27.73
CA LYS A 261 23.87 18.62 -28.00
C LYS A 261 23.46 19.98 -27.43
N LEU A 262 24.31 20.57 -26.58
CA LEU A 262 24.04 21.86 -25.95
C LEU A 262 23.95 22.99 -26.99
N GLY A 263 23.08 23.97 -26.75
CA GLY A 263 22.94 25.19 -27.58
C GLY A 263 22.21 25.04 -28.91
N THR A 264 21.73 23.84 -29.29
CA THR A 264 21.08 23.60 -30.61
C THR A 264 19.55 23.80 -30.62
N GLY A 265 18.93 24.00 -29.45
CA GLY A 265 17.47 24.11 -29.30
C GLY A 265 16.69 22.83 -29.68
N GLN A 266 17.37 21.71 -29.97
CA GLN A 266 16.73 20.44 -30.34
C GLN A 266 15.86 19.91 -29.19
N TRP A 267 16.34 20.04 -27.95
CA TRP A 267 15.62 19.61 -26.77
C TRP A 267 14.33 20.40 -26.54
N GLU A 268 14.38 21.73 -26.65
CA GLU A 268 13.20 22.59 -26.50
C GLU A 268 12.12 22.24 -27.52
N ARG A 269 12.49 22.03 -28.80
CA ARG A 269 11.53 21.60 -29.84
C ARG A 269 10.94 20.22 -29.53
N LYS A 270 11.74 19.29 -29.02
CA LYS A 270 11.30 17.95 -28.63
C LYS A 270 10.32 18.02 -27.45
N LYS A 271 10.66 18.79 -26.41
CA LYS A 271 9.81 19.06 -25.24
C LYS A 271 8.49 19.70 -25.67
N ALA A 272 8.52 20.73 -26.53
CA ALA A 272 7.32 21.41 -27.02
C ALA A 272 6.40 20.48 -27.84
N ARG A 273 6.97 19.64 -28.72
CA ARG A 273 6.22 18.65 -29.49
C ARG A 273 5.55 17.61 -28.59
N THR A 274 6.28 17.10 -27.60
CA THR A 274 5.76 16.16 -26.60
C THR A 274 4.65 16.81 -25.79
N LYS A 275 4.86 18.03 -25.27
CA LYS A 275 3.86 18.79 -24.50
C LYS A 275 2.57 18.99 -25.29
N LYS A 276 2.65 19.39 -26.56
CA LYS A 276 1.46 19.55 -27.42
C LYS A 276 0.65 18.25 -27.53
N ARG A 277 1.32 17.13 -27.82
CA ARG A 277 0.66 15.83 -28.00
C ARG A 277 0.07 15.29 -26.69
N VAL A 278 0.80 15.47 -25.60
CA VAL A 278 0.33 15.12 -24.24
C VAL A 278 -0.89 15.96 -23.86
N LYS A 279 -0.89 17.26 -24.18
CA LYS A 279 -2.04 18.16 -24.00
C LYS A 279 -3.26 17.68 -24.81
N ASP A 280 -3.08 17.22 -26.04
CA ASP A 280 -4.18 16.67 -26.84
C ASP A 280 -4.80 15.41 -26.20
N ILE A 281 -3.95 14.48 -25.73
CA ILE A 281 -4.41 13.27 -25.02
C ILE A 281 -5.14 13.65 -23.73
N ALA A 282 -4.58 14.55 -22.93
CA ALA A 282 -5.19 15.02 -21.69
C ALA A 282 -6.54 15.70 -21.96
N ARG A 283 -6.65 16.50 -23.02
CA ARG A 283 -7.90 17.17 -23.42
C ARG A 283 -9.00 16.17 -23.74
N ASP A 284 -8.71 15.14 -24.53
CA ASP A 284 -9.72 14.12 -24.87
C ASP A 284 -10.21 13.37 -23.63
N LEU A 285 -9.34 13.17 -22.64
CA LEU A 285 -9.69 12.52 -21.38
C LEU A 285 -10.54 13.41 -20.48
N ILE A 286 -10.18 14.69 -20.35
CA ILE A 286 -10.97 15.66 -19.60
C ILE A 286 -12.34 15.84 -20.24
N LYS A 287 -12.45 15.83 -21.58
CA LYS A 287 -13.74 15.85 -22.28
C LYS A 287 -14.61 14.64 -21.95
N LEU A 288 -14.04 13.43 -21.94
CA LEU A 288 -14.78 12.23 -21.53
C LEU A 288 -15.26 12.31 -20.08
N TYR A 289 -14.43 12.84 -19.17
CA TYR A 289 -14.81 13.09 -17.78
C TYR A 289 -15.93 14.14 -17.66
N ALA A 290 -15.82 15.25 -18.37
CA ALA A 290 -16.83 16.31 -18.41
C ALA A 290 -18.17 15.80 -18.96
N GLN A 291 -18.14 14.97 -20.00
CA GLN A 291 -19.34 14.30 -20.53
C GLN A 291 -20.01 13.40 -19.49
N ARG A 292 -19.24 12.71 -18.64
CA ARG A 292 -19.79 11.90 -17.54
C ARG A 292 -20.34 12.75 -16.41
N ARG A 293 -19.66 13.82 -16.00
CA ARG A 293 -20.16 14.73 -14.95
C ARG A 293 -21.42 15.46 -15.37
N ALA A 294 -21.58 15.72 -16.67
CA ALA A 294 -22.80 16.27 -17.25
C ALA A 294 -23.89 15.21 -17.50
N ALA A 295 -23.57 13.91 -17.47
CA ALA A 295 -24.55 12.85 -17.60
C ALA A 295 -25.36 12.74 -16.29
N SER A 296 -26.68 12.60 -16.42
CA SER A 296 -27.55 12.33 -15.28
C SER A 296 -27.29 10.91 -14.79
N GLY A 297 -26.80 10.78 -13.55
CA GLY A 297 -26.70 9.53 -12.83
C GLY A 297 -27.89 9.34 -11.89
N HIS A 298 -27.71 8.41 -10.95
CA HIS A 298 -28.67 8.14 -9.88
C HIS A 298 -27.99 8.38 -8.53
N ALA A 299 -28.50 9.33 -7.76
CA ALA A 299 -28.00 9.61 -6.41
C ALA A 299 -28.63 8.63 -5.42
N PHE A 300 -27.82 7.74 -4.85
CA PHE A 300 -28.27 6.82 -3.81
C PHE A 300 -28.53 7.56 -2.49
N PRO A 301 -29.48 7.09 -1.65
CA PRO A 301 -29.80 7.72 -0.38
C PRO A 301 -28.70 7.48 0.69
N PRO A 302 -28.71 8.24 1.81
CA PRO A 302 -27.85 7.98 2.96
C PRO A 302 -28.00 6.57 3.56
N ASP A 303 -27.02 6.16 4.36
CA ASP A 303 -26.98 4.81 4.94
C ASP A 303 -28.12 4.56 5.94
N THR A 304 -28.76 3.39 5.81
CA THR A 304 -29.83 2.90 6.67
C THR A 304 -29.29 2.17 7.90
N ILE A 305 -30.18 1.80 8.82
CA ILE A 305 -29.85 0.94 9.98
C ILE A 305 -29.33 -0.42 9.50
N TRP A 306 -29.98 -1.04 8.50
CA TRP A 306 -29.51 -2.31 7.93
C TRP A 306 -28.12 -2.21 7.33
N GLN A 307 -27.76 -1.08 6.69
CA GLN A 307 -26.40 -0.87 6.20
C GLN A 307 -25.39 -0.94 7.36
N ARG A 308 -25.68 -0.26 8.46
CA ARG A 308 -24.82 -0.23 9.66
C ARG A 308 -24.73 -1.61 10.31
N GLU A 309 -25.82 -2.35 10.41
CA GLU A 309 -25.83 -3.73 10.94
C GLU A 309 -25.01 -4.68 10.08
N MET A 310 -25.16 -4.61 8.75
CA MET A 310 -24.38 -5.42 7.82
C MET A 310 -22.88 -5.11 7.93
N GLU A 311 -22.51 -3.84 8.09
CA GLU A 311 -21.13 -3.41 8.28
C GLU A 311 -20.56 -3.83 9.65
N ALA A 312 -21.36 -3.73 10.72
CA ALA A 312 -21.00 -4.19 12.05
C ALA A 312 -20.84 -5.72 12.12
N SER A 313 -21.59 -6.48 11.32
CA SER A 313 -21.47 -7.94 11.25
C SER A 313 -20.17 -8.44 10.60
N PHE A 314 -19.35 -7.54 10.04
CA PHE A 314 -18.07 -7.92 9.46
C PHE A 314 -17.13 -8.48 10.56
N GLN A 315 -16.49 -9.62 10.28
CA GLN A 315 -15.70 -10.37 11.28
C GLN A 315 -14.29 -9.83 11.48
N TYR A 316 -13.86 -8.88 10.65
CA TYR A 316 -12.53 -8.30 10.68
C TYR A 316 -12.63 -6.79 10.95
N GLU A 317 -11.58 -6.23 11.53
CA GLU A 317 -11.47 -4.78 11.65
C GLU A 317 -11.04 -4.17 10.31
N ASP A 318 -11.73 -3.10 9.92
CA ASP A 318 -11.38 -2.35 8.72
C ASP A 318 -10.05 -1.62 8.93
N THR A 319 -9.16 -1.67 7.96
CA THR A 319 -7.95 -0.84 7.99
C THR A 319 -8.30 0.64 7.74
N PRO A 320 -7.44 1.60 8.12
CA PRO A 320 -7.68 3.02 7.83
C PRO A 320 -7.88 3.29 6.33
N ASP A 321 -7.11 2.62 5.47
CA ASP A 321 -7.23 2.75 4.02
C ASP A 321 -8.53 2.12 3.48
N GLN A 322 -8.96 0.99 4.04
CA GLN A 322 -10.24 0.37 3.70
C GLN A 322 -11.41 1.28 4.07
N SER A 323 -11.41 1.83 5.28
CA SER A 323 -12.46 2.73 5.77
C SER A 323 -12.60 3.94 4.85
N LYS A 324 -11.48 4.63 4.56
CA LYS A 324 -11.45 5.75 3.60
C LYS A 324 -11.95 5.35 2.21
N ALA A 325 -11.54 4.18 1.71
CA ALA A 325 -11.99 3.72 0.39
C ALA A 325 -13.51 3.47 0.35
N ILE A 326 -14.09 2.95 1.44
CA ILE A 326 -15.52 2.72 1.58
C ILE A 326 -16.28 4.02 1.66
N ASP A 327 -15.81 4.97 2.48
CA ASP A 327 -16.42 6.29 2.63
C ASP A 327 -16.47 7.02 1.28
N PHE A 328 -15.35 7.06 0.56
CA PHE A 328 -15.31 7.67 -0.78
C PHE A 328 -16.24 6.98 -1.79
N VAL A 329 -16.34 5.65 -1.76
CA VAL A 329 -17.29 4.92 -2.64
C VAL A 329 -18.73 5.33 -2.31
N LYS A 330 -19.08 5.41 -1.03
CA LYS A 330 -20.43 5.79 -0.60
C LYS A 330 -20.74 7.25 -0.95
N GLU A 331 -19.79 8.16 -0.72
CA GLU A 331 -19.91 9.58 -1.05
C GLU A 331 -20.16 9.77 -2.55
N ASP A 332 -19.40 9.09 -3.40
CA ASP A 332 -19.58 9.14 -4.86
C ASP A 332 -20.96 8.60 -5.27
N MET A 333 -21.40 7.47 -4.69
CA MET A 333 -22.73 6.90 -4.97
C MET A 333 -23.87 7.84 -4.55
N MET A 334 -23.66 8.72 -3.58
CA MET A 334 -24.68 9.70 -3.19
C MET A 334 -24.71 10.94 -4.10
N GLN A 335 -23.78 11.06 -5.05
CA GLN A 335 -23.76 12.18 -6.00
C GLN A 335 -24.74 11.96 -7.17
N PRO A 336 -25.26 13.04 -7.77
CA PRO A 336 -26.14 12.94 -8.94
C PRO A 336 -25.39 12.54 -10.22
N SER A 337 -24.06 12.60 -10.25
CA SER A 337 -23.24 12.17 -11.38
C SER A 337 -22.79 10.71 -11.24
N PRO A 338 -22.77 9.89 -12.31
CA PRO A 338 -22.41 8.47 -12.20
C PRO A 338 -20.97 8.23 -11.72
N MET A 339 -20.80 7.43 -10.67
CA MET A 339 -19.48 7.06 -10.13
C MET A 339 -18.62 6.28 -11.15
N ASP A 340 -17.31 6.54 -11.20
CA ASP A 340 -16.30 5.68 -11.89
C ASP A 340 -15.02 5.56 -11.05
N ARG A 341 -15.10 4.76 -9.99
CA ARG A 341 -14.01 4.61 -9.02
C ARG A 341 -13.19 3.35 -9.26
N LEU A 342 -11.87 3.49 -9.16
CA LEU A 342 -10.93 2.35 -9.11
C LEU A 342 -10.47 2.14 -7.67
N VAL A 343 -10.72 0.96 -7.12
CA VAL A 343 -10.15 0.52 -5.83
C VAL A 343 -8.99 -0.42 -6.12
N CYS A 344 -7.79 0.04 -5.77
CA CYS A 344 -6.56 -0.71 -5.92
C CYS A 344 -6.09 -1.17 -4.56
N GLY A 345 -5.76 -2.44 -4.41
CA GLY A 345 -5.14 -2.95 -3.20
C GLY A 345 -4.64 -4.36 -3.41
N ASP A 346 -3.70 -4.84 -2.60
CA ASP A 346 -3.19 -6.20 -2.78
C ASP A 346 -4.30 -7.25 -2.62
N VAL A 347 -4.04 -8.45 -3.12
CA VAL A 347 -4.96 -9.58 -2.96
C VAL A 347 -5.19 -9.84 -1.47
N GLY A 348 -6.44 -10.01 -1.02
CA GLY A 348 -6.76 -10.21 0.39
C GLY A 348 -6.85 -8.93 1.24
N PHE A 349 -6.66 -7.74 0.67
CA PHE A 349 -6.81 -6.47 1.40
C PHE A 349 -8.27 -5.98 1.47
N GLY A 350 -9.24 -6.89 1.49
CA GLY A 350 -10.65 -6.52 1.70
C GLY A 350 -11.33 -5.78 0.54
N LYS A 351 -10.79 -5.78 -0.68
CA LYS A 351 -11.45 -5.19 -1.88
C LYS A 351 -12.88 -5.70 -2.07
N THR A 352 -13.10 -7.00 -1.83
CA THR A 352 -14.42 -7.62 -1.93
C THR A 352 -15.40 -7.02 -0.91
N GLU A 353 -14.95 -6.68 0.30
CA GLU A 353 -15.82 -6.06 1.31
C GLU A 353 -16.27 -4.67 0.87
N VAL A 354 -15.41 -3.89 0.20
CA VAL A 354 -15.81 -2.60 -0.41
C VAL A 354 -16.95 -2.79 -1.42
N ALA A 355 -16.86 -3.82 -2.27
CA ALA A 355 -17.91 -4.14 -3.22
C ALA A 355 -19.18 -4.68 -2.58
N VAL A 356 -19.10 -5.49 -1.52
CA VAL A 356 -20.28 -5.97 -0.77
C VAL A 356 -21.04 -4.80 -0.18
N ARG A 357 -20.34 -3.84 0.45
CA ARG A 357 -20.97 -2.66 1.06
C ARG A 357 -21.63 -1.74 0.03
N ALA A 358 -20.95 -1.49 -1.10
CA ALA A 358 -21.51 -0.72 -2.21
C ALA A 358 -22.74 -1.42 -2.83
N ALA A 359 -22.65 -2.74 -3.05
CA ALA A 359 -23.75 -3.52 -3.60
C ALA A 359 -24.97 -3.50 -2.68
N PHE A 360 -24.78 -3.68 -1.37
CA PHE A 360 -25.88 -3.66 -0.42
C PHE A 360 -26.57 -2.29 -0.37
N LYS A 361 -25.81 -1.19 -0.44
CA LYS A 361 -26.37 0.17 -0.55
C LYS A 361 -27.27 0.32 -1.78
N ALA A 362 -26.83 -0.19 -2.94
CA ALA A 362 -27.61 -0.13 -4.17
C ALA A 362 -28.89 -0.98 -4.10
N VAL A 363 -28.80 -2.19 -3.51
CA VAL A 363 -29.96 -3.09 -3.36
C VAL A 363 -31.00 -2.51 -2.41
N GLN A 364 -30.59 -1.85 -1.33
CA GLN A 364 -31.52 -1.22 -0.38
C GLN A 364 -32.37 -0.11 -1.01
N ASP A 365 -31.86 0.52 -2.08
CA ASP A 365 -32.59 1.50 -2.89
C ASP A 365 -33.41 0.85 -4.03
N GLY A 366 -33.54 -0.48 -4.03
CA GLY A 366 -34.32 -1.24 -5.02
C GLY A 366 -33.66 -1.36 -6.39
N ARG A 367 -32.38 -0.99 -6.54
CA ARG A 367 -31.62 -1.11 -7.78
C ARG A 367 -30.86 -2.44 -7.84
N GLN A 368 -30.79 -3.03 -9.02
CA GLN A 368 -30.04 -4.26 -9.27
C GLN A 368 -28.53 -3.97 -9.36
N VAL A 369 -27.72 -4.96 -9.00
CA VAL A 369 -26.26 -4.93 -9.04
C VAL A 369 -25.73 -6.02 -9.97
N ALA A 370 -24.79 -5.65 -10.84
CA ALA A 370 -24.06 -6.60 -11.67
C ALA A 370 -22.60 -6.69 -11.23
N ILE A 371 -22.11 -7.91 -10.98
CA ILE A 371 -20.71 -8.17 -10.62
C ILE A 371 -20.07 -8.99 -11.73
N LEU A 372 -19.18 -8.35 -12.49
CA LEU A 372 -18.49 -8.95 -13.62
C LEU A 372 -17.10 -9.43 -13.22
N VAL A 373 -16.86 -10.72 -13.42
CA VAL A 373 -15.60 -11.40 -13.07
C VAL A 373 -15.02 -12.15 -14.28
N PRO A 374 -13.69 -12.37 -14.35
CA PRO A 374 -13.07 -12.96 -15.54
C PRO A 374 -13.25 -14.48 -15.64
N THR A 375 -13.42 -15.19 -14.52
CA THR A 375 -13.46 -16.66 -14.49
C THR A 375 -14.69 -17.19 -13.75
N THR A 376 -15.10 -18.42 -14.09
CA THR A 376 -16.24 -19.11 -13.47
C THR A 376 -15.99 -19.40 -11.99
N ILE A 377 -14.73 -19.64 -11.61
CA ILE A 377 -14.34 -19.91 -10.23
C ILE A 377 -14.42 -18.65 -9.36
N LEU A 378 -13.98 -17.50 -9.89
CA LEU A 378 -14.19 -16.22 -9.21
C LEU A 378 -15.69 -15.91 -9.07
N ALA A 379 -16.51 -16.26 -10.05
CA ALA A 379 -17.96 -16.05 -9.96
C ALA A 379 -18.57 -16.85 -8.80
N GLU A 380 -18.13 -18.10 -8.63
CA GLU A 380 -18.58 -18.93 -7.50
C GLU A 380 -18.03 -18.43 -6.16
N GLN A 381 -16.78 -17.96 -6.11
CA GLN A 381 -16.19 -17.37 -4.90
C GLN A 381 -16.94 -16.12 -4.45
N HIS A 382 -17.25 -15.23 -5.39
CA HIS A 382 -18.06 -14.05 -5.10
C HIS A 382 -19.48 -14.46 -4.68
N LEU A 383 -20.09 -15.46 -5.33
CA LEU A 383 -21.40 -15.97 -4.91
C LEU A 383 -21.39 -16.48 -3.46
N GLU A 384 -20.41 -17.29 -3.09
CA GLU A 384 -20.23 -17.82 -1.73
C GLU A 384 -20.05 -16.69 -0.71
N THR A 385 -19.18 -15.72 -1.02
CA THR A 385 -18.88 -14.59 -0.14
C THR A 385 -20.10 -13.69 0.05
N PHE A 386 -20.75 -13.29 -1.04
CA PHE A 386 -21.94 -12.42 -1.01
C PHE A 386 -23.11 -13.11 -0.32
N SER A 387 -23.36 -14.40 -0.61
CA SER A 387 -24.43 -15.16 0.03
C SER A 387 -24.21 -15.29 1.53
N LYS A 388 -22.96 -15.54 1.97
CA LYS A 388 -22.63 -15.61 3.41
C LYS A 388 -22.76 -14.25 4.09
N ARG A 389 -22.28 -13.17 3.46
CA ARG A 389 -22.33 -11.81 4.04
C ARG A 389 -23.76 -11.27 4.12
N LEU A 390 -24.60 -11.57 3.14
CA LEU A 390 -25.96 -11.04 3.04
C LEU A 390 -27.05 -12.03 3.51
N ALA A 391 -26.67 -13.16 4.11
CA ALA A 391 -27.58 -14.24 4.52
C ALA A 391 -28.72 -13.78 5.46
N ARG A 392 -28.47 -12.73 6.27
CA ARG A 392 -29.43 -12.18 7.24
C ARG A 392 -30.43 -11.20 6.61
N PHE A 393 -30.26 -10.86 5.34
CA PHE A 393 -31.05 -9.83 4.65
C PHE A 393 -31.87 -10.46 3.53
N PRO A 394 -33.03 -9.88 3.16
CA PRO A 394 -33.89 -10.38 2.10
C PRO A 394 -33.34 -10.03 0.70
N VAL A 395 -32.09 -10.41 0.42
CA VAL A 395 -31.40 -10.13 -0.85
C VAL A 395 -31.25 -11.42 -1.66
N ARG A 396 -31.77 -11.42 -2.88
CA ARG A 396 -31.68 -12.57 -3.79
C ARG A 396 -30.46 -12.45 -4.71
N ILE A 397 -29.52 -13.37 -4.52
CA ILE A 397 -28.23 -13.41 -5.22
C ILE A 397 -28.21 -14.61 -6.16
N ALA A 398 -27.76 -14.42 -7.39
CA ALA A 398 -27.61 -15.49 -8.36
C ALA A 398 -26.29 -15.38 -9.12
N ALA A 399 -25.76 -16.51 -9.58
CA ALA A 399 -24.58 -16.55 -10.43
C ALA A 399 -24.91 -17.04 -11.85
N LEU A 400 -24.36 -16.36 -12.87
CA LEU A 400 -24.42 -16.75 -14.27
C LEU A 400 -23.04 -17.18 -14.76
N SER A 401 -22.78 -18.49 -14.69
CA SER A 401 -21.49 -19.10 -15.01
C SER A 401 -21.68 -20.41 -15.79
N ARG A 402 -20.58 -21.03 -16.25
CA ARG A 402 -20.63 -22.33 -16.95
C ARG A 402 -20.96 -23.50 -16.03
N PHE A 403 -20.91 -23.32 -14.71
CA PHE A 403 -21.29 -24.36 -13.74
C PHE A 403 -22.80 -24.50 -13.57
N ARG A 404 -23.58 -23.53 -14.07
CA ARG A 404 -25.04 -23.56 -14.01
C ARG A 404 -25.61 -24.28 -15.22
N ASP A 405 -26.61 -25.11 -15.00
CA ASP A 405 -27.26 -25.85 -16.08
C ASP A 405 -28.02 -24.92 -17.03
N PRO A 406 -28.18 -25.27 -18.32
CA PRO A 406 -28.85 -24.39 -19.28
C PRO A 406 -30.29 -24.01 -18.91
N GLN A 407 -31.01 -24.88 -18.20
CA GLN A 407 -32.35 -24.59 -17.69
C GLN A 407 -32.32 -23.53 -16.58
N GLU A 408 -31.40 -23.67 -15.62
CA GLU A 408 -31.18 -22.72 -14.53
C GLU A 408 -30.75 -21.35 -15.07
N GLN A 409 -29.82 -21.32 -16.05
CA GLN A 409 -29.41 -20.06 -16.69
C GLN A 409 -30.59 -19.32 -17.35
N LYS A 410 -31.47 -20.05 -18.06
CA LYS A 410 -32.66 -19.44 -18.68
C LYS A 410 -33.61 -18.88 -17.62
N GLN A 411 -33.75 -19.54 -16.48
CA GLN A 411 -34.59 -19.05 -15.39
C GLN A 411 -33.98 -17.80 -14.74
N ILE A 412 -32.67 -17.81 -14.46
CA ILE A 412 -31.94 -16.66 -13.92
C ILE A 412 -32.11 -15.43 -14.81
N ILE A 413 -31.96 -15.58 -16.14
CA ILE A 413 -32.11 -14.47 -17.09
C ILE A 413 -33.52 -13.87 -17.04
N LYS A 414 -34.56 -14.72 -16.97
CA LYS A 414 -35.95 -14.25 -16.82
C LYS A 414 -36.17 -13.52 -15.49
N ASP A 415 -35.63 -14.07 -14.41
CA ASP A 415 -35.77 -13.50 -13.07
C ASP A 415 -35.05 -12.14 -12.97
N VAL A 416 -33.87 -11.99 -13.58
CA VAL A 416 -33.14 -10.72 -13.71
C VAL A 416 -33.97 -9.68 -14.47
N ALA A 417 -34.54 -10.05 -15.61
CA ALA A 417 -35.37 -9.15 -16.42
C ALA A 417 -36.67 -8.73 -15.71
N SER A 418 -37.20 -9.58 -14.83
CA SER A 418 -38.36 -9.26 -13.98
C SER A 418 -38.01 -8.46 -12.71
N GLY A 419 -36.73 -8.30 -12.39
CA GLY A 419 -36.26 -7.65 -11.17
C GLY A 419 -36.37 -8.49 -9.90
N LYS A 420 -36.50 -9.82 -10.01
CA LYS A 420 -36.54 -10.73 -8.85
C LYS A 420 -35.16 -11.09 -8.30
N ILE A 421 -34.10 -10.75 -9.02
CA ILE A 421 -32.71 -10.98 -8.60
C ILE A 421 -32.09 -9.62 -8.38
N ASP A 422 -31.61 -9.38 -7.16
CA ASP A 422 -31.03 -8.10 -6.75
C ASP A 422 -29.55 -8.02 -7.14
N VAL A 423 -28.81 -9.11 -6.95
CA VAL A 423 -27.38 -9.19 -7.27
C VAL A 423 -27.11 -10.32 -8.26
N LEU A 424 -26.64 -9.98 -9.46
CA LEU A 424 -26.21 -10.93 -10.48
C LEU A 424 -24.68 -10.96 -10.58
N ILE A 425 -24.09 -12.08 -10.20
CA ILE A 425 -22.64 -12.33 -10.31
C ILE A 425 -22.40 -13.16 -11.56
N GLY A 426 -21.36 -12.87 -12.34
CA GLY A 426 -21.15 -13.67 -13.54
C GLY A 426 -19.96 -13.28 -14.38
N THR A 427 -19.68 -14.17 -15.32
CA THR A 427 -18.59 -13.97 -16.28
C THR A 427 -19.02 -13.05 -17.42
N HIS A 428 -18.23 -12.99 -18.49
CA HIS A 428 -18.58 -12.32 -19.75
C HIS A 428 -20.00 -12.65 -20.26
N ARG A 429 -20.62 -13.76 -19.83
CA ARG A 429 -22.02 -14.11 -20.10
C ARG A 429 -23.01 -13.00 -19.73
N ILE A 430 -22.77 -12.21 -18.68
CA ILE A 430 -23.62 -11.07 -18.29
C ILE A 430 -23.70 -10.03 -19.43
N THR A 431 -22.65 -9.88 -20.23
CA THR A 431 -22.60 -8.88 -21.33
C THR A 431 -23.24 -9.36 -22.64
N SER A 432 -23.98 -10.46 -22.59
CA SER A 432 -24.68 -11.02 -23.75
C SER A 432 -25.99 -10.26 -23.97
N LYS A 433 -26.45 -10.18 -25.23
CA LYS A 433 -27.60 -9.34 -25.61
C LYS A 433 -28.93 -9.78 -24.98
N ASP A 434 -29.03 -11.04 -24.57
CA ASP A 434 -30.21 -11.64 -23.95
C ASP A 434 -30.34 -11.37 -22.45
N VAL A 435 -29.29 -10.82 -21.81
CA VAL A 435 -29.31 -10.42 -20.41
C VAL A 435 -29.73 -8.96 -20.33
N VAL A 436 -30.96 -8.72 -19.89
CA VAL A 436 -31.54 -7.38 -19.74
C VAL A 436 -31.88 -7.21 -18.26
N PHE A 437 -31.34 -6.16 -17.65
CA PHE A 437 -31.69 -5.76 -16.29
C PHE A 437 -32.96 -4.91 -16.32
N LYS A 438 -33.84 -5.09 -15.32
CA LYS A 438 -35.00 -4.21 -15.13
C LYS A 438 -34.53 -2.82 -14.73
N ASP A 439 -33.61 -2.77 -13.77
CA ASP A 439 -33.11 -1.51 -13.25
C ASP A 439 -31.70 -1.66 -12.65
N LEU A 440 -30.66 -1.45 -13.45
CA LEU A 440 -29.26 -1.62 -13.04
C LEU A 440 -28.72 -0.32 -12.43
N GLY A 441 -28.40 -0.34 -11.13
CA GLY A 441 -27.84 0.82 -10.43
C GLY A 441 -26.33 0.80 -10.24
N LEU A 442 -25.72 -0.40 -10.10
CA LEU A 442 -24.28 -0.53 -9.84
C LEU A 442 -23.65 -1.66 -10.66
N LEU A 443 -22.50 -1.36 -11.28
CA LEU A 443 -21.66 -2.30 -11.99
C LEU A 443 -20.31 -2.44 -11.27
N VAL A 444 -20.05 -3.61 -10.69
CA VAL A 444 -18.75 -3.97 -10.11
C VAL A 444 -17.94 -4.78 -11.12
N ILE A 445 -16.71 -4.38 -11.40
CA ILE A 445 -15.80 -5.07 -12.32
C ILE A 445 -14.55 -5.49 -11.54
N ASP A 446 -14.33 -6.80 -11.43
CA ASP A 446 -13.14 -7.35 -10.77
C ASP A 446 -12.09 -7.77 -11.80
N GLU A 447 -10.82 -7.41 -11.58
CA GLU A 447 -9.67 -7.72 -12.43
C GLU A 447 -9.86 -7.31 -13.91
N GLU A 448 -10.21 -6.04 -14.15
CA GLU A 448 -10.54 -5.48 -15.49
C GLU A 448 -9.50 -5.80 -16.58
N GLN A 449 -8.22 -5.94 -16.23
CA GLN A 449 -7.12 -6.25 -17.15
C GLN A 449 -7.34 -7.56 -17.91
N ARG A 450 -8.03 -8.55 -17.34
CA ARG A 450 -8.24 -9.88 -17.92
C ARG A 450 -9.29 -9.92 -19.02
N PHE A 451 -10.13 -8.90 -19.15
CA PHE A 451 -11.16 -8.88 -20.19
C PHE A 451 -10.61 -8.51 -21.57
N GLY A 452 -11.09 -9.22 -22.59
CA GLY A 452 -10.78 -8.94 -23.99
C GLY A 452 -11.36 -7.60 -24.48
N VAL A 453 -10.86 -7.12 -25.62
CA VAL A 453 -11.21 -5.81 -26.20
C VAL A 453 -12.72 -5.68 -26.45
N SER A 454 -13.36 -6.72 -26.97
CA SER A 454 -14.80 -6.72 -27.27
C SER A 454 -15.69 -6.55 -26.04
N ILE A 455 -15.28 -7.09 -24.89
CA ILE A 455 -15.99 -6.91 -23.62
C ILE A 455 -15.79 -5.48 -23.12
N LYS A 456 -14.56 -4.96 -23.21
CA LYS A 456 -14.23 -3.58 -22.81
C LYS A 456 -15.03 -2.55 -23.59
N GLU A 457 -15.27 -2.76 -24.88
CA GLU A 457 -16.14 -1.88 -25.69
C GLU A 457 -17.61 -1.91 -25.26
N LYS A 458 -18.15 -3.11 -24.95
CA LYS A 458 -19.51 -3.22 -24.41
C LYS A 458 -19.63 -2.57 -23.04
N LEU A 459 -18.62 -2.75 -22.18
CA LEU A 459 -18.57 -2.10 -20.87
C LEU A 459 -18.54 -0.58 -21.00
N ARG A 460 -17.77 -0.01 -21.94
CA ARG A 460 -17.78 1.45 -22.16
C ARG A 460 -19.17 2.01 -22.42
N LYS A 461 -20.04 1.28 -23.14
CA LYS A 461 -21.42 1.70 -23.40
C LYS A 461 -22.31 1.61 -22.16
N LEU A 462 -22.15 0.55 -21.36
CA LEU A 462 -22.89 0.36 -20.10
C LEU A 462 -22.46 1.36 -19.01
N LYS A 463 -21.17 1.70 -18.95
CA LYS A 463 -20.56 2.59 -17.95
C LYS A 463 -21.03 4.05 -18.03
N VAL A 464 -21.73 4.47 -19.10
CA VAL A 464 -22.06 5.90 -19.31
C VAL A 464 -23.08 6.41 -18.30
N ASN A 465 -24.07 5.59 -17.93
CA ASN A 465 -25.22 6.00 -17.10
C ASN A 465 -25.33 5.21 -15.78
N VAL A 466 -24.35 4.38 -15.45
CA VAL A 466 -24.40 3.45 -14.31
C VAL A 466 -23.14 3.64 -13.48
N ASP A 467 -23.32 3.68 -12.15
CA ASP A 467 -22.22 3.72 -11.21
C ASP A 467 -21.32 2.51 -11.38
N THR A 468 -20.02 2.75 -11.53
CA THR A 468 -19.05 1.72 -11.85
C THR A 468 -17.95 1.67 -10.80
N LEU A 469 -17.83 0.52 -10.13
CA LEU A 469 -16.75 0.23 -9.19
C LEU A 469 -15.80 -0.79 -9.82
N THR A 470 -14.53 -0.42 -10.03
CA THR A 470 -13.52 -1.34 -10.56
C THR A 470 -12.55 -1.76 -9.46
N LEU A 471 -12.32 -3.07 -9.31
CA LEU A 471 -11.39 -3.65 -8.34
C LEU A 471 -10.15 -4.21 -9.07
N THR A 472 -8.95 -3.95 -8.54
CA THR A 472 -7.73 -4.55 -9.08
C THR A 472 -6.69 -4.84 -7.99
N ALA A 473 -5.94 -5.94 -8.16
CA ALA A 473 -4.77 -6.27 -7.34
C ALA A 473 -3.53 -5.44 -7.68
N THR A 474 -3.40 -5.00 -8.94
CA THR A 474 -2.24 -4.26 -9.43
C THR A 474 -2.73 -3.10 -10.29
N PRO A 475 -2.37 -1.84 -9.99
CA PRO A 475 -2.78 -0.73 -10.83
C PRO A 475 -2.04 -0.88 -12.16
N ILE A 476 -2.79 -1.02 -13.24
CA ILE A 476 -2.22 -1.04 -14.58
C ILE A 476 -1.57 0.33 -14.80
N PRO A 477 -0.31 0.43 -15.28
CA PRO A 477 0.38 1.70 -15.51
C PRO A 477 -0.45 2.77 -16.25
N ARG A 478 -1.23 2.35 -17.25
CA ARG A 478 -2.15 3.22 -17.99
C ARG A 478 -3.32 3.72 -17.13
N THR A 479 -3.85 2.88 -16.26
CA THR A 479 -4.92 3.24 -15.32
C THR A 479 -4.40 4.12 -14.19
N LEU A 480 -3.16 3.88 -13.73
CA LEU A 480 -2.45 4.75 -12.79
C LEU A 480 -2.29 6.15 -13.38
N GLN A 481 -1.90 6.26 -14.66
CA GLN A 481 -1.81 7.54 -15.36
C GLN A 481 -3.16 8.27 -15.41
N PHE A 482 -4.27 7.58 -15.71
CA PHE A 482 -5.61 8.22 -15.73
C PHE A 482 -6.04 8.77 -14.37
N SER A 483 -5.70 8.05 -13.30
CA SER A 483 -5.98 8.50 -11.94
C SER A 483 -5.08 9.66 -11.51
N LEU A 484 -3.80 9.66 -11.90
CA LEU A 484 -2.88 10.78 -11.64
C LEU A 484 -3.31 12.07 -12.34
N LEU A 485 -4.03 11.97 -13.47
CA LEU A 485 -4.60 13.13 -14.17
C LEU A 485 -5.88 13.69 -13.52
N GLY A 486 -6.40 13.04 -12.48
CA GLY A 486 -7.68 13.38 -11.86
C GLY A 486 -8.89 13.08 -12.75
N ALA A 487 -8.72 12.26 -13.79
CA ALA A 487 -9.81 11.85 -14.68
C ALA A 487 -10.57 10.61 -14.18
N ARG A 488 -10.02 9.92 -13.17
CA ARG A 488 -10.63 8.73 -12.55
C ARG A 488 -10.28 8.65 -11.07
N ASP A 489 -11.29 8.63 -10.22
CA ASP A 489 -11.10 8.58 -8.77
C ASP A 489 -10.47 7.25 -8.34
N LEU A 490 -9.37 7.33 -7.59
CA LEU A 490 -8.55 6.19 -7.17
C LEU A 490 -8.50 6.11 -5.65
N SER A 491 -8.90 4.95 -5.13
CA SER A 491 -8.70 4.61 -3.72
C SER A 491 -7.64 3.51 -3.62
N ILE A 492 -6.55 3.79 -2.90
CA ILE A 492 -5.46 2.83 -2.67
C ILE A 492 -5.61 2.24 -1.27
N ILE A 493 -5.69 0.90 -1.20
CA ILE A 493 -5.65 0.13 0.04
C ILE A 493 -4.25 -0.48 0.14
N SER A 494 -3.39 0.12 0.97
CA SER A 494 -1.99 -0.26 1.14
C SER A 494 -1.73 -1.00 2.46
N THR A 495 -2.57 -0.74 3.46
CA THR A 495 -2.45 -1.34 4.78
C THR A 495 -2.99 -2.78 4.77
N PRO A 496 -2.16 -3.82 5.01
CA PRO A 496 -2.65 -5.18 5.12
C PRO A 496 -3.55 -5.38 6.34
N PRO A 497 -4.52 -6.31 6.26
CA PRO A 497 -5.24 -6.76 7.45
C PRO A 497 -4.27 -7.37 8.48
N PRO A 498 -4.55 -7.22 9.79
CA PRO A 498 -3.63 -7.60 10.87
C PRO A 498 -3.24 -9.09 10.90
N ASN A 499 -4.05 -9.98 10.31
CA ASN A 499 -3.84 -11.43 10.29
C ASN A 499 -2.88 -11.93 9.22
N ARG A 500 -2.43 -11.07 8.31
CA ARG A 500 -1.65 -11.53 7.17
C ARG A 500 -0.17 -11.53 7.50
N GLN A 501 0.48 -12.68 7.36
CA GLN A 501 1.93 -12.78 7.48
C GLN A 501 2.61 -12.52 6.12
N PRO A 502 3.77 -11.85 6.10
CA PRO A 502 4.57 -11.72 4.88
C PRO A 502 4.94 -13.08 4.29
N ILE A 503 4.97 -13.17 2.97
CA ILE A 503 5.35 -14.39 2.26
C ILE A 503 6.88 -14.40 2.18
N VAL A 504 7.52 -15.41 2.77
CA VAL A 504 8.97 -15.58 2.64
C VAL A 504 9.28 -15.96 1.21
N THR A 505 10.02 -15.09 0.52
CA THR A 505 10.36 -15.27 -0.89
C THR A 505 11.85 -15.49 -0.99
N GLU A 506 12.27 -16.59 -1.61
CA GLU A 506 13.68 -16.97 -1.72
C GLU A 506 14.03 -17.34 -3.17
N ILE A 507 15.22 -16.95 -3.61
CA ILE A 507 15.75 -17.28 -4.94
C ILE A 507 16.74 -18.44 -4.82
N HIS A 508 16.47 -19.54 -5.52
CA HIS A 508 17.30 -20.74 -5.46
C HIS A 508 17.65 -21.25 -6.86
N THR A 509 18.76 -21.98 -6.97
CA THR A 509 19.00 -22.83 -8.14
C THR A 509 18.09 -24.05 -8.10
N TYR A 510 17.77 -24.62 -9.26
CA TYR A 510 16.96 -25.85 -9.30
C TYR A 510 17.69 -26.98 -8.54
N ASP A 511 17.07 -27.46 -7.47
CA ASP A 511 17.54 -28.56 -6.64
C ASP A 511 16.36 -29.47 -6.26
N SER A 512 16.48 -30.76 -6.55
CA SER A 512 15.44 -31.75 -6.25
C SER A 512 15.23 -31.99 -4.77
N GLU A 513 16.28 -31.88 -3.95
CA GLU A 513 16.18 -32.10 -2.50
C GLU A 513 15.42 -30.96 -1.84
N LEU A 514 15.79 -29.71 -2.15
CA LEU A 514 15.07 -28.51 -1.70
C LEU A 514 13.59 -28.54 -2.09
N ILE A 515 13.26 -28.92 -3.34
CA ILE A 515 11.87 -29.03 -3.81
C ILE A 515 11.10 -30.08 -3.01
N ARG A 516 11.73 -31.24 -2.75
CA ARG A 516 11.14 -32.31 -1.92
C ARG A 516 10.86 -31.82 -0.52
N ASP A 517 11.83 -31.22 0.14
CA ASP A 517 11.70 -30.77 1.52
C ASP A 517 10.65 -29.67 1.66
N ALA A 518 10.60 -28.71 0.72
CA ALA A 518 9.58 -27.67 0.69
C ALA A 518 8.16 -28.25 0.53
N ILE A 519 7.99 -29.25 -0.35
CA ILE A 519 6.70 -29.92 -0.55
C ILE A 519 6.31 -30.73 0.69
N VAL A 520 7.22 -31.58 1.21
CA VAL A 520 6.95 -32.44 2.37
C VAL A 520 6.64 -31.61 3.61
N TYR A 521 7.35 -30.50 3.82
CA TYR A 521 7.07 -29.56 4.89
C TYR A 521 5.63 -29.01 4.81
N GLU A 522 5.15 -28.65 3.61
CA GLU A 522 3.76 -28.20 3.42
C GLU A 522 2.74 -29.31 3.70
N LEU A 523 3.02 -30.53 3.25
CA LEU A 523 2.14 -31.68 3.43
C LEU A 523 2.01 -32.06 4.91
N ASN A 524 3.10 -32.04 5.67
CA ASN A 524 3.11 -32.35 7.10
C ASN A 524 2.26 -31.37 7.93
N ARG A 525 2.12 -30.12 7.46
CA ARG A 525 1.21 -29.13 8.08
C ARG A 525 -0.22 -29.17 7.52
N GLY A 526 -0.56 -30.16 6.69
CA GLY A 526 -1.87 -30.33 6.06
C GLY A 526 -2.22 -29.26 5.02
N GLY A 527 -1.21 -28.59 4.46
CA GLY A 527 -1.40 -27.57 3.43
C GLY A 527 -1.29 -28.14 2.00
N GLN A 528 -1.44 -27.25 1.02
CA GLN A 528 -1.33 -27.59 -0.41
C GLN A 528 -0.22 -26.78 -1.09
N VAL A 529 0.33 -27.32 -2.18
CA VAL A 529 1.44 -26.71 -2.92
C VAL A 529 1.05 -26.37 -4.35
N PHE A 530 1.38 -25.16 -4.78
CA PHE A 530 1.42 -24.81 -6.20
C PHE A 530 2.81 -25.03 -6.77
N PHE A 531 2.93 -25.84 -7.82
CA PHE A 531 4.17 -25.96 -8.59
C PHE A 531 3.97 -25.39 -9.99
N ILE A 532 4.69 -24.33 -10.34
CA ILE A 532 4.53 -23.62 -11.60
C ILE A 532 5.60 -24.02 -12.58
N HIS A 533 5.19 -24.60 -13.70
CA HIS A 533 6.04 -24.93 -14.83
C HIS A 533 5.41 -24.43 -16.13
N ASN A 534 5.86 -23.27 -16.61
CA ASN A 534 5.26 -22.58 -17.75
C ASN A 534 5.70 -23.14 -19.12
N ARG A 535 5.52 -24.45 -19.33
CA ARG A 535 5.79 -25.12 -20.60
C ARG A 535 4.95 -26.39 -20.74
N VAL A 536 3.86 -26.32 -21.52
CA VAL A 536 2.91 -27.43 -21.69
C VAL A 536 3.58 -28.69 -22.24
N LYS A 537 4.55 -28.55 -23.16
CA LYS A 537 5.22 -29.72 -23.77
C LYS A 537 5.95 -30.62 -22.77
N SER A 538 6.46 -30.07 -21.66
CA SER A 538 7.28 -30.77 -20.66
C SER A 538 6.61 -30.88 -19.29
N ILE A 539 5.34 -30.45 -19.16
CA ILE A 539 4.66 -30.43 -17.88
C ILE A 539 4.38 -31.84 -17.36
N GLU A 540 4.04 -32.78 -18.24
CA GLU A 540 3.81 -34.19 -17.88
C GLU A 540 5.10 -34.88 -17.43
N GLU A 541 6.22 -34.61 -18.12
CA GLU A 541 7.55 -35.09 -17.73
C GLU A 541 7.96 -34.55 -16.35
N MET A 542 7.68 -33.27 -16.08
CA MET A 542 7.91 -32.67 -14.76
C MET A 542 7.03 -33.33 -13.69
N GLY A 543 5.77 -33.65 -14.02
CA GLY A 543 4.87 -34.37 -13.12
C GLY A 543 5.37 -35.78 -12.79
N ALA A 544 5.94 -36.49 -13.76
CA ALA A 544 6.59 -37.78 -13.54
C ALA A 544 7.80 -37.64 -12.60
N LYS A 545 8.71 -36.68 -12.88
CA LYS A 545 9.87 -36.41 -12.02
C LYS A 545 9.49 -36.09 -10.57
N LEU A 546 8.43 -35.31 -10.36
CA LEU A 546 7.95 -35.00 -9.01
C LEU A 546 7.41 -36.24 -8.29
N ARG A 547 6.71 -37.13 -8.99
CA ARG A 547 6.23 -38.40 -8.43
C ARG A 547 7.38 -39.35 -8.08
N ASP A 548 8.43 -39.38 -8.90
CA ASP A 548 9.62 -40.18 -8.61
C ASP A 548 10.40 -39.64 -7.40
N THR A 549 10.48 -38.31 -7.28
CA THR A 549 11.19 -37.63 -6.18
C THR A 549 10.42 -37.73 -4.85
N ILE A 550 9.08 -37.75 -4.90
CA ILE A 550 8.20 -37.75 -3.72
C ILE A 550 7.18 -38.89 -3.87
N PRO A 551 7.55 -40.12 -3.46
CA PRO A 551 6.66 -41.28 -3.56
C PRO A 551 5.37 -41.05 -2.75
N GLY A 552 4.21 -41.38 -3.35
CA GLY A 552 2.90 -41.29 -2.70
C GLY A 552 2.20 -39.92 -2.78
N ILE A 553 2.78 -38.93 -3.46
CA ILE A 553 2.19 -37.60 -3.59
C ILE A 553 0.90 -37.59 -4.44
N ARG A 554 -0.17 -36.95 -3.94
CA ARG A 554 -1.40 -36.73 -4.71
C ARG A 554 -1.23 -35.49 -5.60
N LEU A 555 -0.72 -35.70 -6.81
CA LEU A 555 -0.43 -34.64 -7.79
C LEU A 555 -1.37 -34.69 -8.98
N ARG A 556 -1.91 -33.53 -9.39
CA ARG A 556 -2.59 -33.36 -10.69
C ARG A 556 -1.99 -32.22 -11.50
N VAL A 557 -2.13 -32.34 -12.82
CA VAL A 557 -1.63 -31.38 -13.81
C VAL A 557 -2.76 -30.48 -14.32
N ALA A 558 -2.47 -29.19 -14.50
CA ALA A 558 -3.40 -28.24 -15.10
C ALA A 558 -2.72 -27.25 -16.06
N HIS A 559 -3.17 -27.23 -17.31
CA HIS A 559 -2.63 -26.34 -18.35
C HIS A 559 -3.71 -25.79 -19.31
N GLY A 560 -3.38 -24.74 -20.07
CA GLY A 560 -4.39 -23.86 -20.69
C GLY A 560 -4.97 -24.43 -21.97
N GLN A 561 -4.29 -25.45 -22.51
CA GLN A 561 -4.76 -26.25 -23.65
C GLN A 561 -5.77 -27.33 -23.23
N MET A 562 -5.99 -27.54 -21.94
CA MET A 562 -7.03 -28.45 -21.48
C MET A 562 -8.42 -27.90 -21.85
N PRO A 563 -9.40 -28.78 -22.11
CA PRO A 563 -10.78 -28.35 -22.26
C PRO A 563 -11.21 -27.53 -21.03
N PRO A 564 -11.88 -26.36 -21.20
CA PRO A 564 -12.20 -25.46 -20.09
C PRO A 564 -12.94 -26.14 -18.94
N ARG A 565 -13.89 -27.03 -19.25
CA ARG A 565 -14.65 -27.79 -18.23
C ARG A 565 -13.75 -28.72 -17.40
N THR A 566 -12.77 -29.36 -18.03
CA THR A 566 -11.81 -30.24 -17.33
C THR A 566 -10.89 -29.42 -16.44
N LEU A 567 -10.38 -28.30 -16.94
CA LEU A 567 -9.53 -27.39 -16.17
C LEU A 567 -10.27 -26.84 -14.94
N GLU A 568 -11.51 -26.38 -15.12
CA GLU A 568 -12.37 -25.88 -14.05
C GLU A 568 -12.64 -26.96 -12.98
N ASN A 569 -12.87 -28.22 -13.38
CA ASN A 569 -13.04 -29.35 -12.45
C ASN A 569 -11.78 -29.65 -11.64
N VAL A 570 -10.60 -29.68 -12.28
CA VAL A 570 -9.32 -29.92 -11.58
C VAL A 570 -9.06 -28.84 -10.53
N MET A 571 -9.39 -27.59 -10.85
CA MET A 571 -9.26 -26.48 -9.90
C MET A 571 -10.25 -26.58 -8.74
N PHE A 572 -11.50 -26.99 -9.02
CA PHE A 572 -12.50 -27.23 -7.98
C PHE A 572 -12.09 -28.38 -7.04
N ASP A 573 -11.55 -29.46 -7.60
CA ASP A 573 -11.03 -30.58 -6.84
C ASP A 573 -9.82 -30.19 -5.97
N PHE A 574 -8.98 -29.26 -6.46
CA PHE A 574 -7.88 -28.70 -5.68
C PHE A 574 -8.40 -27.85 -4.51
N LYS A 575 -9.36 -26.95 -4.74
CA LYS A 575 -10.00 -26.15 -3.67
C LYS A 575 -10.58 -27.04 -2.56
N ASN A 576 -11.16 -28.18 -2.92
CA ASN A 576 -11.77 -29.13 -1.99
C ASN A 576 -10.79 -30.15 -1.38
N HIS A 577 -9.47 -29.92 -1.45
CA HIS A 577 -8.45 -30.81 -0.86
C HIS A 577 -8.48 -32.27 -1.33
N LYS A 578 -8.98 -32.54 -2.54
CA LYS A 578 -8.96 -33.92 -3.08
C LYS A 578 -7.55 -34.40 -3.44
N PHE A 579 -6.62 -33.48 -3.62
CA PHE A 579 -5.20 -33.73 -3.87
C PHE A 579 -4.35 -32.56 -3.36
N ASP A 580 -3.05 -32.78 -3.20
CA ASP A 580 -2.18 -31.89 -2.41
C ASP A 580 -1.32 -30.96 -3.26
N VAL A 581 -0.90 -31.41 -4.45
CA VAL A 581 -0.01 -30.64 -5.33
C VAL A 581 -0.65 -30.39 -6.68
N LEU A 582 -0.76 -29.11 -7.03
CA LEU A 582 -1.21 -28.66 -8.34
C LEU A 582 0.00 -28.24 -9.17
N LEU A 583 0.39 -29.10 -10.11
CA LEU A 583 1.38 -28.78 -11.13
C LEU A 583 0.69 -28.03 -12.27
N SER A 584 1.00 -26.75 -12.44
CA SER A 584 0.30 -25.91 -13.41
C SER A 584 1.19 -24.95 -14.19
N THR A 585 0.65 -24.45 -15.30
CA THR A 585 1.20 -23.27 -15.98
C THR A 585 0.77 -21.99 -15.24
N ASN A 586 0.92 -20.81 -15.85
CA ASN A 586 0.47 -19.53 -15.26
C ASN A 586 -1.06 -19.37 -15.13
N ILE A 587 -1.86 -20.43 -15.27
CA ILE A 587 -3.33 -20.35 -15.21
C ILE A 587 -3.83 -19.94 -13.83
N ILE A 588 -3.10 -20.30 -12.78
CA ILE A 588 -3.48 -19.94 -11.40
C ILE A 588 -3.47 -18.41 -11.19
N GLU A 589 -2.83 -17.66 -12.09
CA GLU A 589 -2.86 -16.21 -12.16
C GLU A 589 -4.29 -15.66 -12.35
N ASN A 590 -5.23 -16.47 -12.87
CA ASN A 590 -6.60 -16.10 -13.23
C ASN A 590 -7.63 -16.16 -12.07
N GLY A 591 -7.23 -15.84 -10.84
CA GLY A 591 -8.21 -15.55 -9.80
C GLY A 591 -8.55 -16.68 -8.84
N LEU A 592 -7.70 -17.71 -8.71
CA LEU A 592 -7.94 -18.73 -7.69
C LEU A 592 -7.54 -18.20 -6.31
N ASP A 593 -8.48 -18.21 -5.37
CA ASP A 593 -8.25 -18.08 -3.94
C ASP A 593 -8.29 -19.47 -3.32
N ILE A 594 -7.14 -19.96 -2.87
CA ILE A 594 -7.04 -21.23 -2.18
C ILE A 594 -6.33 -20.95 -0.87
N SER A 595 -7.13 -20.73 0.18
CA SER A 595 -6.64 -20.30 1.50
C SER A 595 -5.67 -21.31 2.14
N ASN A 596 -5.76 -22.58 1.75
CA ASN A 596 -4.97 -23.66 2.30
C ASN A 596 -3.69 -23.95 1.51
N ALA A 597 -3.46 -23.25 0.39
CA ALA A 597 -2.22 -23.31 -0.34
C ALA A 597 -1.24 -22.26 0.21
N ASN A 598 -0.24 -22.70 0.97
CA ASN A 598 0.72 -21.79 1.62
C ASN A 598 2.13 -21.87 1.02
N THR A 599 2.39 -22.77 0.08
CA THR A 599 3.69 -22.87 -0.60
C THR A 599 3.51 -22.81 -2.11
N ILE A 600 4.30 -21.94 -2.76
CA ILE A 600 4.41 -21.85 -4.22
C ILE A 600 5.87 -22.03 -4.65
N ILE A 601 6.07 -22.88 -5.65
CA ILE A 601 7.37 -23.14 -6.27
C ILE A 601 7.27 -22.74 -7.73
N ILE A 602 8.07 -21.75 -8.16
CA ILE A 602 8.05 -21.24 -9.54
C ILE A 602 9.30 -21.69 -10.27
N ASN A 603 9.14 -22.66 -11.17
CA ASN A 603 10.24 -23.17 -11.98
C ASN A 603 10.56 -22.21 -13.14
N HIS A 604 11.85 -21.97 -13.38
CA HIS A 604 12.36 -20.98 -14.34
C HIS A 604 11.79 -19.57 -14.13
N ALA A 605 11.83 -19.08 -12.89
CA ALA A 605 11.32 -17.76 -12.49
C ALA A 605 11.89 -16.60 -13.33
N ASN A 606 13.10 -16.77 -13.88
CA ASN A 606 13.75 -15.82 -14.78
C ASN A 606 12.99 -15.56 -16.10
N ARG A 607 11.98 -16.36 -16.45
CA ARG A 607 11.17 -16.19 -17.67
C ARG A 607 9.85 -15.43 -17.47
N PHE A 608 9.44 -15.15 -16.24
CA PHE A 608 8.16 -14.50 -15.93
C PHE A 608 8.31 -13.01 -15.69
N GLY A 609 7.36 -12.18 -16.13
CA GLY A 609 7.35 -10.75 -15.81
C GLY A 609 7.15 -10.46 -14.31
N LEU A 610 7.48 -9.25 -13.84
CA LEU A 610 7.42 -8.93 -12.40
C LEU A 610 5.98 -8.96 -11.88
N ALA A 611 5.06 -8.36 -12.64
CA ALA A 611 3.63 -8.40 -12.35
C ALA A 611 3.09 -9.84 -12.30
N GLU A 612 3.54 -10.72 -13.21
CA GLU A 612 3.13 -12.13 -13.23
C GLU A 612 3.64 -12.86 -11.97
N LEU A 613 4.93 -12.70 -11.63
CA LEU A 613 5.51 -13.30 -10.44
C LEU A 613 4.84 -12.78 -9.16
N HIS A 614 4.52 -11.49 -9.10
CA HIS A 614 3.79 -10.91 -7.97
C HIS A 614 2.39 -11.49 -7.82
N GLN A 615 1.66 -11.63 -8.92
CA GLN A 615 0.33 -12.20 -8.93
C GLN A 615 0.35 -13.69 -8.55
N LEU A 616 1.34 -14.45 -9.04
CA LEU A 616 1.57 -15.84 -8.66
C LEU A 616 1.90 -15.95 -7.16
N ARG A 617 2.85 -15.15 -6.67
CA ARG A 617 3.19 -15.07 -5.24
C ARG A 617 1.96 -14.76 -4.38
N GLY A 618 1.13 -13.81 -4.79
CA GLY A 618 -0.11 -13.44 -4.10
C GLY A 618 -1.21 -14.51 -4.11
N ARG A 619 -0.99 -15.68 -4.76
CA ARG A 619 -1.89 -16.84 -4.66
C ARG A 619 -1.71 -17.65 -3.39
N VAL A 620 -0.58 -17.49 -2.68
CA VAL A 620 -0.33 -18.14 -1.39
C VAL A 620 -0.31 -17.13 -0.23
N GLY A 621 -0.37 -17.61 1.01
CA GLY A 621 -0.29 -16.74 2.20
C GLY A 621 -1.55 -15.92 2.44
N ARG A 622 -2.71 -16.60 2.33
CA ARG A 622 -4.04 -16.02 2.63
C ARG A 622 -4.58 -16.44 3.99
N SER A 623 -3.95 -17.44 4.62
CA SER A 623 -4.21 -17.84 6.00
C SER A 623 -3.35 -17.05 6.99
N ASP A 624 -3.56 -17.29 8.28
CA ASP A 624 -2.70 -16.85 9.38
C ASP A 624 -1.35 -17.60 9.44
N ARG A 625 -1.19 -18.64 8.60
CA ARG A 625 0.02 -19.45 8.52
C ARG A 625 1.06 -18.78 7.63
N LYS A 626 2.32 -18.95 8.02
CA LYS A 626 3.47 -18.47 7.25
C LYS A 626 3.54 -19.17 5.90
N ALA A 627 3.62 -18.39 4.82
CA ALA A 627 3.68 -18.89 3.45
C ALA A 627 5.08 -18.71 2.84
N PHE A 628 5.40 -19.58 1.88
CA PHE A 628 6.71 -19.64 1.22
C PHE A 628 6.57 -19.55 -0.30
N CYS A 629 7.49 -18.80 -0.92
CA CYS A 629 7.59 -18.63 -2.35
C CYS A 629 9.03 -18.92 -2.82
N TYR A 630 9.23 -20.05 -3.47
CA TYR A 630 10.53 -20.46 -3.99
C TYR A 630 10.64 -20.11 -5.47
N LEU A 631 11.58 -19.22 -5.82
CA LEU A 631 11.86 -18.79 -7.19
C LEU A 631 13.06 -19.57 -7.73
N LEU A 632 12.81 -20.58 -8.56
CA LEU A 632 13.86 -21.45 -9.09
C LEU A 632 14.44 -20.90 -10.39
N VAL A 633 15.77 -20.80 -10.45
CA VAL A 633 16.53 -20.42 -11.65
C VAL A 633 17.50 -21.51 -12.07
N SER A 634 17.83 -21.59 -13.35
CA SER A 634 18.76 -22.61 -13.86
C SER A 634 20.20 -22.36 -13.42
N SER A 635 20.64 -21.10 -13.35
CA SER A 635 21.94 -20.70 -12.81
C SER A 635 21.94 -19.20 -12.52
N ILE A 636 22.43 -18.80 -11.34
CA ILE A 636 22.50 -17.40 -10.89
C ILE A 636 23.45 -16.56 -11.77
N HIS A 637 24.51 -17.18 -12.30
CA HIS A 637 25.51 -16.51 -13.15
C HIS A 637 24.97 -16.24 -14.57
N SER A 638 24.07 -17.09 -15.06
CA SER A 638 23.47 -16.95 -16.39
C SER A 638 22.33 -15.93 -16.48
N LEU A 639 21.92 -15.34 -15.34
CA LEU A 639 20.83 -14.36 -15.30
C LEU A 639 21.25 -13.04 -15.97
N THR A 640 20.38 -12.54 -16.84
CA THR A 640 20.48 -11.16 -17.34
C THR A 640 20.34 -10.17 -16.19
N ARG A 641 20.89 -8.97 -16.36
CA ARG A 641 20.79 -7.89 -15.35
C ARG A 641 19.33 -7.58 -14.99
N GLU A 642 18.46 -7.50 -15.99
CA GLU A 642 17.01 -7.27 -15.82
C GLU A 642 16.35 -8.40 -15.01
N ALA A 643 16.61 -9.67 -15.37
CA ALA A 643 16.03 -10.81 -14.65
C ALA A 643 16.50 -10.85 -13.18
N ARG A 644 17.76 -10.50 -12.91
CA ARG A 644 18.29 -10.40 -11.54
C ARG A 644 17.61 -9.29 -10.75
N GLN A 645 17.56 -8.07 -11.30
CA GLN A 645 16.92 -6.92 -10.66
C GLN A 645 15.43 -7.19 -10.38
N ARG A 646 14.75 -7.87 -11.29
CA ARG A 646 13.34 -8.24 -11.15
C ARG A 646 13.11 -9.25 -10.02
N LEU A 647 13.92 -10.30 -9.95
CA LEU A 647 13.82 -11.31 -8.90
C LEU A 647 14.20 -10.72 -7.53
N GLN A 648 15.27 -9.93 -7.47
CA GLN A 648 15.68 -9.20 -6.26
C GLN A 648 14.60 -8.21 -5.80
N ALA A 649 13.98 -7.48 -6.73
CA ALA A 649 12.86 -6.61 -6.38
C ALA A 649 11.72 -7.39 -5.72
N LEU A 650 11.38 -8.58 -6.22
CA LEU A 650 10.30 -9.39 -5.64
C LEU A 650 10.65 -9.93 -4.24
N GLU A 651 11.92 -10.24 -3.99
CA GLU A 651 12.47 -10.66 -2.70
C GLU A 651 12.50 -9.49 -1.69
N GLU A 652 12.99 -8.32 -2.10
CA GLU A 652 13.03 -7.07 -1.31
C GLU A 652 11.61 -6.59 -0.93
N PHE A 653 10.66 -6.68 -1.86
CA PHE A 653 9.26 -6.33 -1.65
C PHE A 653 8.42 -7.52 -1.17
N SER A 654 8.98 -8.34 -0.28
CA SER A 654 8.29 -9.46 0.40
C SER A 654 7.29 -8.99 1.46
N ASN A 655 7.41 -7.74 1.93
CA ASN A 655 6.46 -7.13 2.86
C ASN A 655 5.10 -6.85 2.20
N LEU A 656 4.04 -7.06 2.99
CA LEU A 656 2.66 -6.82 2.58
C LEU A 656 2.40 -5.32 2.31
N GLY A 657 1.69 -5.00 1.22
CA GLY A 657 1.40 -3.62 0.81
C GLY A 657 2.39 -3.04 -0.19
N ALA A 658 3.38 -3.84 -0.60
CA ALA A 658 4.37 -3.45 -1.59
C ALA A 658 3.88 -3.53 -3.05
N GLY A 659 2.65 -3.99 -3.32
CA GLY A 659 2.14 -4.15 -4.69
C GLY A 659 2.16 -2.87 -5.52
N PHE A 660 1.94 -1.71 -4.88
CA PHE A 660 2.08 -0.39 -5.54
C PHE A 660 3.54 -0.07 -5.89
N GLY A 661 4.46 -0.21 -4.92
CA GLY A 661 5.90 0.00 -5.15
C GLY A 661 6.47 -0.97 -6.20
N LEU A 662 5.93 -2.20 -6.25
CA LEU A 662 6.31 -3.19 -7.23
C LEU A 662 5.77 -2.87 -8.63
N ALA A 663 4.55 -2.32 -8.75
CA ALA A 663 4.01 -1.86 -10.01
C ALA A 663 4.80 -0.67 -10.58
N MET A 664 5.25 0.25 -9.71
CA MET A 664 6.18 1.31 -10.07
C MET A 664 7.52 0.73 -10.55
N ARG A 665 8.09 -0.24 -9.82
CA ARG A 665 9.31 -0.94 -10.27
C ARG A 665 9.13 -1.69 -11.58
N ASP A 666 8.00 -2.35 -11.83
CA ASP A 666 7.75 -3.03 -13.11
C ASP A 666 7.69 -2.02 -14.27
N MET A 667 7.13 -0.84 -14.03
CA MET A 667 7.12 0.26 -15.00
C MET A 667 8.53 0.80 -15.29
N ASP A 668 9.34 0.96 -14.24
CA ASP A 668 10.74 1.40 -14.37
C ASP A 668 11.60 0.35 -15.08
N ILE A 669 11.48 -0.92 -14.69
CA ILE A 669 12.30 -2.05 -15.21
C ILE A 669 11.97 -2.35 -16.67
N ARG A 670 10.68 -2.37 -17.05
CA ARG A 670 10.29 -2.60 -18.47
C ARG A 670 10.51 -1.38 -19.35
N GLY A 671 10.66 -0.20 -18.74
CA GLY A 671 10.49 1.09 -19.39
C GLY A 671 9.03 1.33 -19.80
N ALA A 672 8.56 2.57 -19.68
CA ALA A 672 7.17 2.93 -19.99
C ALA A 672 6.74 2.68 -21.46
N GLY A 673 7.69 2.34 -22.33
CA GLY A 673 7.51 2.21 -23.78
C GLY A 673 6.83 0.95 -24.31
N ASN A 674 6.46 -0.05 -23.49
CA ASN A 674 5.68 -1.21 -23.98
C ASN A 674 4.22 -1.21 -23.51
N MET A 675 3.86 -0.36 -22.54
CA MET A 675 2.55 -0.42 -21.84
C MET A 675 1.62 0.75 -22.21
N LEU A 676 2.21 1.80 -22.78
CA LEU A 676 1.54 2.94 -23.34
C LEU A 676 1.58 2.74 -24.86
N GLY A 677 0.44 2.82 -25.54
CA GLY A 677 0.32 2.41 -26.96
C GLY A 677 1.44 2.96 -27.85
N ALA A 678 1.69 2.31 -28.99
CA ALA A 678 2.89 2.50 -29.83
C ALA A 678 3.34 3.95 -30.12
N GLU A 679 2.44 4.93 -30.04
CA GLU A 679 2.77 6.35 -30.17
C GLU A 679 3.36 6.98 -28.89
N GLN A 680 2.85 6.62 -27.70
CA GLN A 680 3.28 7.20 -26.42
C GLN A 680 4.64 6.68 -25.97
N SER A 681 4.96 5.45 -26.36
CA SER A 681 6.23 4.79 -26.07
C SER A 681 7.44 5.51 -26.66
N GLY A 682 7.28 6.17 -27.81
CA GLY A 682 8.34 6.96 -28.43
C GLY A 682 8.72 8.19 -27.59
N PHE A 683 7.73 8.89 -27.04
CA PHE A 683 7.97 10.13 -26.29
C PHE A 683 8.71 9.91 -24.98
N ILE A 684 8.46 8.80 -24.30
CA ILE A 684 9.12 8.51 -23.02
C ILE A 684 10.57 8.08 -23.24
N ALA A 685 10.85 7.29 -24.27
CA ALA A 685 12.23 7.02 -24.68
C ALA A 685 12.95 8.31 -25.10
N ASP A 686 12.23 9.25 -25.71
CA ASP A 686 12.82 10.49 -26.21
C ASP A 686 13.12 11.56 -25.15
N VAL A 687 12.34 11.60 -24.06
CA VAL A 687 12.35 12.68 -23.06
C VAL A 687 12.66 12.18 -21.63
N GLY A 688 12.54 10.87 -21.38
CA GLY A 688 12.64 10.27 -20.05
C GLY A 688 11.32 10.27 -19.29
N PHE A 689 11.12 9.26 -18.45
CA PHE A 689 9.85 9.01 -17.74
C PHE A 689 9.46 10.13 -16.75
N GLU A 690 10.38 10.55 -15.88
CA GLU A 690 10.15 11.61 -14.89
C GLU A 690 9.81 12.96 -15.57
N THR A 691 10.58 13.33 -16.61
CA THR A 691 10.32 14.55 -17.39
C THR A 691 8.98 14.49 -18.11
N TYR A 692 8.60 13.32 -18.64
CA TYR A 692 7.30 13.11 -19.25
C TYR A 692 6.16 13.33 -18.25
N HIS A 693 6.30 12.83 -17.02
CA HIS A 693 5.34 13.08 -15.94
C HIS A 693 5.21 14.58 -15.62
N LYS A 694 6.34 15.30 -15.47
CA LYS A 694 6.29 16.76 -15.24
C LYS A 694 5.58 17.51 -16.38
N ILE A 695 5.85 17.13 -17.64
CA ILE A 695 5.17 17.71 -18.82
C ILE A 695 3.67 17.41 -18.80
N LEU A 696 3.29 16.21 -18.36
CA LEU A 696 1.89 15.80 -18.23
C LEU A 696 1.17 16.63 -17.17
N ASP A 697 1.76 16.79 -15.99
CA ASP A 697 1.21 17.59 -14.89
C ASP A 697 1.03 19.05 -15.29
N GLU A 698 2.04 19.64 -15.93
CA GLU A 698 1.98 21.00 -16.50
C GLU A 698 0.84 21.13 -17.52
N ALA A 699 0.75 20.19 -18.47
CA ALA A 699 -0.27 20.23 -19.52
C ALA A 699 -1.69 20.11 -18.95
N VAL A 700 -1.87 19.33 -17.89
CA VAL A 700 -3.17 19.17 -17.23
C VAL A 700 -3.53 20.40 -16.40
N SER A 701 -2.57 20.98 -15.68
CA SER A 701 -2.79 22.24 -14.96
C SER A 701 -3.21 23.37 -15.90
N GLU A 702 -2.51 23.53 -17.04
CA GLU A 702 -2.90 24.49 -18.08
C GLU A 702 -4.31 24.23 -18.62
N LEU A 703 -4.65 22.97 -18.95
CA LEU A 703 -5.99 22.65 -19.45
C LEU A 703 -7.08 22.94 -18.40
N ARG A 704 -6.82 22.70 -17.12
CA ARG A 704 -7.74 23.03 -16.03
C ARG A 704 -7.94 24.54 -15.90
N GLN A 705 -6.89 25.35 -16.08
CA GLN A 705 -6.95 26.81 -15.97
C GLN A 705 -7.54 27.50 -17.20
N ASP A 706 -7.19 27.03 -18.40
CA ASP A 706 -7.54 27.66 -19.68
C ASP A 706 -8.91 27.17 -20.20
N GLU A 707 -9.02 25.87 -20.45
CA GLU A 707 -10.13 25.28 -21.24
C GLU A 707 -11.28 24.76 -20.36
N PHE A 708 -10.98 24.31 -19.14
CA PHE A 708 -11.94 23.62 -18.26
C PHE A 708 -12.10 24.27 -16.87
N LYS A 709 -11.84 25.58 -16.75
CA LYS A 709 -11.90 26.32 -15.48
C LYS A 709 -13.22 26.17 -14.73
N GLU A 710 -14.32 26.08 -15.47
CA GLU A 710 -15.67 25.87 -14.94
C GLU A 710 -15.86 24.51 -14.25
N LEU A 711 -15.15 23.46 -14.67
CA LEU A 711 -15.29 22.10 -14.14
C LEU A 711 -14.51 21.87 -12.83
N PHE A 712 -13.51 22.70 -12.53
CA PHE A 712 -12.58 22.49 -11.40
C PHE A 712 -12.53 23.67 -10.41
N LYS A 713 -13.61 24.46 -10.31
CA LYS A 713 -13.70 25.66 -9.44
C LYS A 713 -13.38 25.39 -7.95
N ASP A 714 -13.64 24.17 -7.46
CA ASP A 714 -13.50 23.82 -6.03
C ASP A 714 -12.16 23.19 -5.64
N GLN A 715 -11.22 23.01 -6.59
CA GLN A 715 -9.90 22.45 -6.29
C GLN A 715 -8.84 23.57 -6.19
N PRO A 716 -8.24 23.81 -5.01
CA PRO A 716 -7.15 24.77 -4.88
C PRO A 716 -5.99 24.31 -5.76
N THR A 717 -5.55 25.17 -6.67
CA THR A 717 -4.42 24.88 -7.56
C THR A 717 -3.14 25.26 -6.82
N PRO A 718 -2.23 24.33 -6.50
CA PRO A 718 -0.94 24.71 -5.93
C PRO A 718 -0.05 25.22 -7.06
N ALA A 719 -0.09 26.51 -7.33
CA ALA A 719 0.94 27.17 -8.13
C ALA A 719 2.18 27.36 -7.25
N LEU A 720 3.01 26.34 -7.11
CA LEU A 720 4.32 26.51 -6.49
C LEU A 720 5.18 27.36 -7.43
N PHE A 721 5.41 28.62 -7.07
CA PHE A 721 6.36 29.46 -7.78
C PHE A 721 7.78 28.88 -7.57
N GLU A 722 8.56 28.71 -8.65
CA GLU A 722 9.96 28.28 -8.54
C GLU A 722 10.83 29.51 -8.19
N THR A 723 11.42 29.51 -6.99
CA THR A 723 12.40 30.53 -6.56
C THR A 723 13.82 30.02 -6.68
N ALA A 724 14.69 30.80 -7.33
CA ALA A 724 16.13 30.56 -7.36
C ALA A 724 16.85 31.31 -6.23
N VAL A 725 17.65 30.61 -5.43
CA VAL A 725 18.45 31.21 -4.34
C VAL A 725 19.93 31.13 -4.67
N ASP A 726 20.62 32.27 -4.60
CA ASP A 726 22.05 32.42 -4.86
C ASP A 726 22.72 33.05 -3.64
N VAL A 727 23.49 32.26 -2.90
CA VAL A 727 24.14 32.70 -1.64
C VAL A 727 25.64 32.75 -1.82
N ASP A 728 26.23 33.87 -1.41
CA ASP A 728 27.67 34.09 -1.42
C ASP A 728 28.28 33.55 -0.11
N VAL A 729 28.10 32.26 0.19
CA VAL A 729 28.73 31.51 1.30
C VAL A 729 28.97 30.05 0.91
N ASP A 730 29.81 29.33 1.65
CA ASP A 730 30.07 27.91 1.41
C ASP A 730 28.89 27.05 1.87
N ALA A 731 27.89 26.85 1.01
CA ALA A 731 26.73 26.00 1.26
C ALA A 731 26.93 24.60 0.65
N LEU A 732 27.54 23.67 1.40
CA LEU A 732 27.81 22.30 0.94
C LEU A 732 27.89 21.30 2.11
N ILE A 733 27.75 20.01 1.79
CA ILE A 733 27.99 18.89 2.70
C ILE A 733 29.44 18.42 2.52
N PRO A 734 30.35 18.72 3.48
CA PRO A 734 31.77 18.44 3.33
C PRO A 734 32.04 16.92 3.42
N MET A 735 33.08 16.46 2.71
CA MET A 735 33.48 15.04 2.72
C MET A 735 33.91 14.54 4.11
N THR A 736 34.33 15.45 4.99
CA THR A 736 34.66 15.16 6.38
C THR A 736 33.42 14.83 7.22
N TYR A 737 32.25 15.35 6.86
CA TYR A 737 30.99 15.07 7.52
C TYR A 737 30.29 13.85 6.92
N LEU A 738 30.35 13.70 5.59
CA LEU A 738 29.79 12.54 4.90
C LEU A 738 30.66 12.16 3.70
N SER A 739 31.22 10.95 3.70
CA SER A 739 32.17 10.47 2.69
C SER A 739 31.50 9.83 1.47
N SER A 740 30.31 9.25 1.64
CA SER A 740 29.56 8.58 0.56
C SER A 740 28.95 9.59 -0.42
N ASN A 741 29.38 9.57 -1.69
CA ASN A 741 28.84 10.45 -2.73
C ASN A 741 27.34 10.22 -3.00
N ASN A 742 26.88 8.97 -2.93
CA ASN A 742 25.47 8.64 -3.18
C ASN A 742 24.57 9.19 -2.07
N GLU A 743 24.94 8.98 -0.81
CA GLU A 743 24.18 9.50 0.32
C GLU A 743 24.16 11.03 0.35
N ARG A 744 25.28 11.69 0.04
CA ARG A 744 25.35 13.15 -0.13
C ARG A 744 24.38 13.64 -1.19
N LEU A 745 24.38 13.01 -2.37
CA LEU A 745 23.49 13.37 -3.46
C LEU A 745 22.00 13.16 -3.10
N ASN A 746 21.70 12.09 -2.36
CA ASN A 746 20.35 11.83 -1.85
C ASN A 746 19.91 12.89 -0.82
N LEU A 747 20.80 13.29 0.10
CA LEU A 747 20.51 14.36 1.06
C LEU A 747 20.31 15.70 0.36
N TYR A 748 21.17 16.07 -0.58
CA TYR A 748 21.01 17.28 -1.39
C TYR A 748 19.67 17.31 -2.13
N ARG A 749 19.25 16.18 -2.72
CA ARG A 749 17.94 16.07 -3.37
C ARG A 749 16.80 16.26 -2.35
N ARG A 750 16.86 15.59 -1.19
CA ARG A 750 15.83 15.72 -0.13
C ARG A 750 15.70 17.15 0.37
N ILE A 751 16.82 17.83 0.61
CA ILE A 751 16.85 19.23 1.04
C ILE A 751 16.26 20.14 -0.05
N ALA A 752 16.58 19.89 -1.33
CA ALA A 752 16.08 20.70 -2.44
C ALA A 752 14.58 20.47 -2.77
N GLU A 753 14.04 19.28 -2.47
CA GLU A 753 12.65 18.87 -2.71
C GLU A 753 11.70 19.14 -1.52
N ALA A 754 12.24 19.49 -0.34
CA ALA A 754 11.44 19.78 0.84
C ALA A 754 10.43 20.91 0.55
N LYS A 755 9.18 20.70 0.95
CA LYS A 755 8.07 21.62 0.65
C LYS A 755 7.78 22.58 1.78
N ASN A 756 8.15 22.21 3.00
CA ASN A 756 7.87 22.99 4.20
C ASN A 756 9.03 22.96 5.20
N THR A 757 8.93 23.83 6.21
CA THR A 757 9.92 23.96 7.27
C THR A 757 9.97 22.72 8.16
N GLU A 758 8.83 22.05 8.39
CA GLU A 758 8.75 20.80 9.16
C GLU A 758 9.54 19.64 8.51
N GLU A 759 9.40 19.44 7.19
CA GLU A 759 10.17 18.44 6.45
C GLU A 759 11.67 18.74 6.52
N LEU A 760 12.08 20.01 6.38
CA LEU A 760 13.47 20.42 6.56
C LEU A 760 13.97 20.14 7.98
N HIS A 761 13.16 20.39 9.01
CA HIS A 761 13.51 20.10 10.40
C HIS A 761 13.62 18.60 10.67
N ALA A 762 12.76 17.79 10.07
CA ALA A 762 12.84 16.33 10.16
C ALA A 762 14.11 15.79 9.49
N ILE A 763 14.48 16.32 8.31
CA ILE A 763 15.76 15.98 7.65
C ILE A 763 16.94 16.42 8.52
N SER A 764 16.87 17.62 9.10
CA SER A 764 17.89 18.14 10.01
C SER A 764 18.10 17.21 11.20
N SER A 765 17.01 16.84 11.89
CA SER A 765 17.05 15.95 13.05
C SER A 765 17.61 14.58 12.69
N GLU A 766 17.23 14.00 11.55
CA GLU A 766 17.79 12.74 11.05
C GLU A 766 19.29 12.85 10.77
N MET A 767 19.75 13.94 10.14
CA MET A 767 21.17 14.14 9.86
C MET A 767 21.97 14.30 11.15
N THR A 768 21.45 15.02 12.14
CA THR A 768 22.09 15.16 13.45
C THR A 768 22.16 13.82 14.20
N ASP A 769 21.09 13.02 14.18
CA ASP A 769 21.04 11.70 14.80
C ASP A 769 22.02 10.71 14.13
N ARG A 770 22.09 10.70 12.80
CA ARG A 770 22.93 9.76 12.04
C ARG A 770 24.40 10.15 11.97
N PHE A 771 24.71 11.45 11.86
CA PHE A 771 26.05 11.93 11.52
C PHE A 771 26.63 12.94 12.52
N GLY A 772 25.86 13.35 13.54
CA GLY A 772 26.28 14.31 14.55
C GLY A 772 26.08 15.78 14.16
N PRO A 773 26.66 16.73 14.92
CA PRO A 773 26.38 18.16 14.78
C PRO A 773 26.84 18.73 13.43
N PHE A 774 26.14 19.76 12.94
CA PHE A 774 26.39 20.34 11.63
C PHE A 774 27.66 21.19 11.56
N PRO A 775 28.51 20.97 10.53
CA PRO A 775 29.48 21.96 10.10
C PRO A 775 28.78 23.25 9.64
N GLU A 776 29.49 24.38 9.71
CA GLU A 776 28.99 25.69 9.27
C GLU A 776 28.51 25.68 7.80
N GLN A 777 29.15 24.88 6.96
CA GLN A 777 28.77 24.73 5.54
C GLN A 777 27.41 24.04 5.36
N VAL A 778 27.09 23.09 6.23
CA VAL A 778 25.80 22.38 6.21
C VAL A 778 24.71 23.30 6.75
N ASN A 779 24.99 24.07 7.80
CA ASN A 779 24.05 25.06 8.32
C ASN A 779 23.68 26.11 7.24
N SER A 780 24.69 26.58 6.50
CA SER A 780 24.50 27.51 5.37
C SER A 780 23.59 26.94 4.26
N LEU A 781 23.66 25.63 4.00
CA LEU A 781 22.80 24.94 3.03
C LEU A 781 21.33 24.88 3.50
N PHE A 782 21.10 24.61 4.78
CA PHE A 782 19.75 24.63 5.35
C PHE A 782 19.14 26.02 5.34
N ILE A 783 19.93 27.05 5.67
CA ILE A 783 19.48 28.45 5.61
C ILE A 783 19.13 28.84 4.17
N ALA A 784 19.96 28.48 3.18
CA ALA A 784 19.65 28.74 1.78
C ALA A 784 18.35 28.04 1.31
N SER A 785 18.07 26.86 1.84
CA SER A 785 16.84 26.11 1.54
C SER A 785 15.61 26.70 2.22
N ARG A 786 15.74 27.25 3.43
CA ARG A 786 14.67 28.03 4.09
C ARG A 786 14.37 29.32 3.34
N LEU A 787 15.39 30.06 2.92
CA LEU A 787 15.24 31.25 2.07
C LEU A 787 14.50 30.91 0.76
N LYS A 788 14.72 29.72 0.20
CA LYS A 788 13.97 29.25 -0.98
C LYS A 788 12.50 29.14 -0.66
N LEU A 789 12.12 28.44 0.42
CA LEU A 789 10.71 28.30 0.84
C LEU A 789 10.03 29.64 1.07
N ILE A 790 10.70 30.56 1.78
CA ILE A 790 10.20 31.92 2.00
C ILE A 790 9.97 32.64 0.67
N GLY A 791 10.92 32.54 -0.26
CA GLY A 791 10.79 33.12 -1.59
C GLY A 791 9.60 32.54 -2.38
N GLN A 792 9.26 31.27 -2.17
CA GLN A 792 8.08 30.66 -2.79
C GLN A 792 6.78 31.22 -2.20
N ILE A 793 6.72 31.44 -0.87
CA ILE A 793 5.57 32.06 -0.20
C ILE A 793 5.35 33.49 -0.71
N LEU A 794 6.44 34.25 -0.87
CA LEU A 794 6.42 35.64 -1.32
C LEU A 794 6.35 35.79 -2.86
N HIS A 795 6.25 34.68 -3.61
CA HIS A 795 6.28 34.60 -5.07
C HIS A 795 7.46 35.35 -5.72
N LEU A 796 8.64 35.32 -5.10
CA LEU A 796 9.86 35.94 -5.62
C LEU A 796 10.59 34.99 -6.57
N PRO A 797 10.84 35.35 -7.84
CA PRO A 797 11.58 34.49 -8.77
C PRO A 797 13.02 34.23 -8.35
N ARG A 798 13.66 35.18 -7.66
CA ARG A 798 15.06 35.05 -7.27
C ARG A 798 15.40 35.86 -6.01
N ILE A 799 16.09 35.19 -5.08
CA ILE A 799 16.71 35.79 -3.90
C ILE A 799 18.23 35.65 -4.04
N THR A 800 18.98 36.70 -3.78
CA THR A 800 20.44 36.66 -3.85
C THR A 800 21.04 37.33 -2.62
N TYR A 801 21.95 36.65 -1.92
CA TYR A 801 22.70 37.22 -0.81
C TYR A 801 24.17 37.38 -1.23
N LYS A 802 24.68 38.63 -1.26
CA LYS A 802 26.04 38.94 -1.72
C LYS A 802 26.59 40.21 -1.09
N ASN A 803 27.89 40.22 -0.76
CA ASN A 803 28.60 41.40 -0.23
C ASN A 803 27.89 42.05 0.97
N SER A 804 27.37 41.23 1.88
CA SER A 804 26.56 41.68 3.03
C SER A 804 25.31 42.49 2.63
N ARG A 805 24.68 42.10 1.52
CA ARG A 805 23.44 42.68 0.98
C ARG A 805 22.51 41.58 0.50
N LEU A 806 21.23 41.79 0.71
CA LEU A 806 20.16 40.92 0.22
C LEU A 806 19.47 41.57 -0.98
N PHE A 807 19.29 40.80 -2.05
CA PHE A 807 18.64 41.21 -3.28
C PHE A 807 17.37 40.37 -3.46
N LEU A 808 16.21 41.02 -3.44
CA LEU A 808 14.92 40.41 -3.70
C LEU A 808 14.46 40.84 -5.10
N ASN A 809 14.38 39.90 -6.03
CA ASN A 809 13.91 40.19 -7.38
C ASN A 809 12.43 39.88 -7.49
N PHE A 810 11.66 40.83 -8.00
CA PHE A 810 10.23 40.69 -8.22
C PHE A 810 9.93 40.19 -9.66
N PRO A 811 8.77 39.56 -9.88
CA PRO A 811 8.32 39.16 -11.22
C PRO A 811 8.11 40.37 -12.16
N ASP A 812 8.06 40.10 -13.46
CA ASP A 812 7.90 41.13 -14.50
C ASP A 812 6.51 41.82 -14.40
N GLN A 813 6.44 43.13 -14.64
CA GLN A 813 5.22 43.96 -14.49
C GLN A 813 4.06 43.50 -15.36
N LYS A 814 4.31 42.69 -16.40
CA LYS A 814 3.28 42.11 -17.27
C LYS A 814 2.56 40.89 -16.66
N ALA A 815 3.07 40.32 -15.58
CA ALA A 815 2.37 39.28 -14.82
C ALA A 815 1.34 39.97 -13.91
N SER A 816 0.11 40.14 -14.40
CA SER A 816 -0.96 40.92 -13.74
C SER A 816 -1.29 40.45 -12.33
N ASP A 817 -1.04 39.18 -12.02
CA ASP A 817 -1.59 38.53 -10.83
C ASP A 817 -0.78 38.81 -9.55
N TYR A 818 0.54 39.05 -9.64
CA TYR A 818 1.35 39.36 -8.46
C TYR A 818 1.13 40.80 -7.96
N PHE A 819 1.05 41.75 -8.90
CA PHE A 819 0.80 43.16 -8.60
C PHE A 819 -0.67 43.45 -8.26
N SER A 820 -1.59 42.52 -8.56
CA SER A 820 -2.99 42.58 -8.11
C SER A 820 -3.28 41.71 -6.87
N ALA A 821 -2.36 40.80 -6.48
CA ALA A 821 -2.46 40.02 -5.26
C ALA A 821 -2.19 40.88 -4.01
N SER A 822 -2.86 40.55 -2.91
CA SER A 822 -2.75 41.16 -1.58
C SER A 822 -1.37 41.05 -0.91
N LEU A 823 -0.35 40.54 -1.62
CA LEU A 823 1.01 40.31 -1.12
C LEU A 823 1.97 41.45 -1.47
N PHE A 824 1.76 42.16 -2.59
CA PHE A 824 2.72 43.18 -3.03
C PHE A 824 2.71 44.43 -2.14
N GLN A 825 1.53 44.87 -1.71
CA GLN A 825 1.38 46.08 -0.90
C GLN A 825 1.98 45.91 0.51
N PRO A 826 1.72 44.82 1.28
CA PRO A 826 2.36 44.61 2.58
C PRO A 826 3.88 44.42 2.51
N VAL A 827 4.39 43.78 1.45
CA VAL A 827 5.85 43.67 1.24
C VAL A 827 6.48 45.05 1.06
N MET A 828 5.82 45.95 0.33
CA MET A 828 6.30 47.31 0.13
C MET A 828 6.17 48.17 1.40
N GLU A 829 5.09 48.01 2.16
CA GLU A 829 4.87 48.68 3.45
C GLU A 829 5.94 48.25 4.48
N TRP A 830 6.23 46.95 4.60
CA TRP A 830 7.30 46.45 5.47
C TRP A 830 8.67 46.99 5.08
N LEU A 831 8.97 47.08 3.77
CA LEU A 831 10.24 47.60 3.28
C LEU A 831 10.42 49.11 3.57
N ASP A 832 9.33 49.88 3.65
CA ASP A 832 9.34 51.29 4.05
C ASP A 832 9.39 51.46 5.59
N GLU A 833 8.64 50.64 6.36
CA GLU A 833 8.60 50.68 7.83
C GLU A 833 9.89 50.21 8.50
N SER A 834 10.56 49.22 7.90
CA SER A 834 11.76 48.60 8.48
C SER A 834 12.99 49.51 8.49
N GLY A 835 12.95 50.69 7.86
CA GLY A 835 13.95 51.76 8.00
C GLY A 835 15.40 51.41 7.60
N GLN A 836 15.69 50.18 7.19
CA GLN A 836 17.05 49.70 6.91
C GLN A 836 17.41 49.88 5.43
N ARG A 837 18.17 50.95 5.12
CA ARG A 837 19.03 51.11 3.93
C ARG A 837 18.52 50.46 2.63
N PHE A 838 17.24 50.62 2.35
CA PHE A 838 16.56 50.00 1.23
C PHE A 838 16.75 50.82 -0.04
N VAL A 839 17.09 50.17 -1.16
CA VAL A 839 17.18 50.83 -2.46
C VAL A 839 16.48 50.00 -3.52
N MET A 840 15.39 50.53 -4.07
CA MET A 840 14.76 49.97 -5.27
C MET A 840 15.54 50.33 -6.51
N LYS A 841 15.80 49.33 -7.36
CA LYS A 841 16.35 49.52 -8.70
C LYS A 841 15.51 48.80 -9.74
N GLN A 842 15.14 49.55 -10.78
CA GLN A 842 14.49 49.00 -11.96
C GLN A 842 15.54 48.67 -13.02
N SER A 843 15.51 47.44 -13.53
CA SER A 843 16.38 47.00 -14.63
C SER A 843 15.91 47.57 -15.98
N LYS A 844 16.83 47.72 -16.94
CA LYS A 844 16.51 48.08 -18.35
C LYS A 844 15.54 47.10 -19.04
N GLN A 845 15.33 45.91 -18.46
CA GLN A 845 14.41 44.88 -18.94
C GLN A 845 13.05 44.87 -18.20
N GLY A 846 12.73 45.88 -17.38
CA GLY A 846 11.41 46.00 -16.70
C GLY A 846 11.27 45.26 -15.37
N THR A 847 12.28 44.49 -14.94
CA THR A 847 12.28 43.78 -13.65
C THR A 847 12.65 44.69 -12.48
N MET A 848 11.84 44.66 -11.42
CA MET A 848 12.03 45.39 -10.15
C MET A 848 12.92 44.58 -9.20
N ARG A 849 13.86 45.25 -8.52
CA ARG A 849 14.74 44.62 -7.52
C ARG A 849 14.84 45.48 -6.27
N ALA A 850 14.57 44.87 -5.13
CA ALA A 850 14.79 45.40 -3.79
C ALA A 850 16.21 45.04 -3.31
N ILE A 851 16.91 46.02 -2.76
CA ILE A 851 18.26 45.83 -2.20
C ILE A 851 18.22 46.25 -0.73
N VAL A 852 18.41 45.30 0.18
CA VAL A 852 18.59 45.52 1.62
C VAL A 852 20.10 45.54 1.90
N GLN A 853 20.60 46.61 2.51
CA GLN A 853 22.02 46.77 2.83
C GLN A 853 22.29 46.45 4.30
N GLU A 854 23.54 46.13 4.65
CA GLU A 854 23.99 45.78 6.03
C GLU A 854 23.49 44.45 6.59
N VAL A 855 23.31 43.47 5.72
CA VAL A 855 23.00 42.11 6.14
C VAL A 855 24.32 41.38 6.39
N ASN A 856 24.79 41.34 7.64
CA ASN A 856 26.16 40.93 7.97
C ASN A 856 26.37 39.41 7.90
N SER A 857 25.32 38.63 8.20
CA SER A 857 25.33 37.17 8.14
C SER A 857 24.21 36.61 7.27
N LEU A 858 24.37 35.36 6.80
CA LEU A 858 23.29 34.64 6.12
C LEU A 858 22.11 34.35 7.08
N GLY A 859 22.39 34.22 8.39
CA GLY A 859 21.35 34.11 9.41
C GLY A 859 20.51 35.37 9.50
N ASP A 860 21.13 36.55 9.48
CA ASP A 860 20.44 37.85 9.49
C ASP A 860 19.54 38.00 8.25
N ALA A 861 20.02 37.52 7.10
CA ALA A 861 19.25 37.51 5.86
C ALA A 861 17.98 36.65 5.97
N MET A 862 18.06 35.52 6.70
CA MET A 862 16.93 34.63 6.96
C MET A 862 15.95 35.28 7.92
N THR A 863 16.41 35.81 9.05
CA THR A 863 15.56 36.48 10.04
C THR A 863 14.76 37.63 9.41
N LEU A 864 15.41 38.46 8.59
CA LEU A 864 14.73 39.54 7.85
C LEU A 864 13.67 39.02 6.87
N CYS A 865 13.91 37.87 6.23
CA CYS A 865 12.92 37.26 5.35
C CYS A 865 11.77 36.63 6.13
N GLU A 866 12.01 36.10 7.34
CA GLU A 866 10.99 35.55 8.23
C GLU A 866 10.08 36.66 8.77
N GLU A 867 10.66 37.77 9.25
CA GLU A 867 9.92 38.97 9.66
C GLU A 867 9.04 39.53 8.52
N LEU A 868 9.56 39.54 7.29
CA LEU A 868 8.79 39.93 6.11
C LEU A 868 7.61 39.00 5.87
N VAL A 869 7.77 37.68 6.03
CA VAL A 869 6.66 36.72 5.88
C VAL A 869 5.63 36.90 6.98
N GLU A 870 6.04 37.08 8.23
CA GLU A 870 5.15 37.31 9.37
C GLU A 870 4.30 38.58 9.16
N HIS A 871 4.92 39.66 8.71
CA HIS A 871 4.23 40.91 8.42
C HIS A 871 3.24 40.78 7.25
N VAL A 872 3.57 39.99 6.23
CA VAL A 872 2.71 39.77 5.04
C VAL A 872 1.56 38.80 5.32
N THR A 873 1.75 37.83 6.23
CA THR A 873 0.77 36.77 6.52
C THR A 873 -0.09 37.06 7.75
N GLY A 874 0.30 38.01 8.61
CA GLY A 874 -0.54 38.56 9.69
C GLY A 874 -0.71 37.65 10.91
N THR A 875 0.19 36.71 11.18
CA THR A 875 0.10 35.75 12.29
C THR A 875 1.26 35.87 13.27
N GLU A 876 0.97 36.21 14.53
CA GLU A 876 1.86 36.08 15.72
C GLU A 876 2.11 34.61 16.15
N ASN A 877 1.86 33.64 15.29
CA ASN A 877 2.16 32.24 15.59
C ASN A 877 3.17 31.72 14.57
N GLU A 878 4.16 30.97 15.07
CA GLU A 878 5.12 30.17 14.30
C GLU A 878 4.53 29.72 12.96
N PRO A 879 5.27 29.83 11.85
CA PRO A 879 4.78 29.37 10.56
C PRO A 879 4.57 27.85 10.59
N GLN A 880 3.38 27.42 11.00
CA GLN A 880 2.83 26.10 10.75
C GLN A 880 2.34 26.08 9.31
N LEU A 881 3.26 25.77 8.40
CA LEU A 881 3.00 25.19 7.09
C LEU A 881 4.19 24.31 6.71
#